data_AF-A0A8C7C1P3-F1
#
_entry.id   AF-A0A8C7C1P3-F1
#
_cell.length_a   1.000
_cell.length_b   1.000
_cell.length_c   1.000
_cell.angle_alpha   90.00
_cell.angle_beta   90.00
_cell.angle_gamma   90.00
#
_symmetry.space_group_name_H-M   'P 1'
#
loop_
_entity.id
_entity.type
_entity.pdbx_description
1 polymer ?
#
loop_
_entity_poly.entity_id
_entity_poly.type
_entity_poly.pdbx_seq_one_letter_code
_entity_poly.pdbx_strand_id
1 'polypeptide(L)'
;MADNLPAEFDVIVIGTGLPESIIAAACSRSGQRVLHVDSRSYYGGNWASFSFSGILSWLKEYQENDDIVNESPAWQEQILENEEAIALSRKDKTIQHVEVFCYASQDLHEDVEEAGALQKNHASVISGNPTEAAHSACLPSEDESLCSVICEVPREQTPSSDLETALEIHDVEVTGEKEKYYDNKTCVKSASEEETSENVPTEEDTALQPKKNRITYSQIIKEGRRFNIDLVSKLLYSRGLLIDLLIKSNVSRYAEFKNITRILAFREGRVEQVPCSRADVFNSKQLTMVEKRMLMKFLTFCMEYEKHPDQYKAYEEITFSEYLKTQKLTPNLQYFVLHSIAMTSEKASNTIEGLKATKNFLHCLGRYGNTPFLFPLYGQGELPQCFCRMCAVFGGIYCLRHSVQCLVVDKESRKCKAIIDQFGQRIISKHFLVEDSYFSENTCSHVQYRQISRSVLITDRSVLKTDSDQQISILTVPGEEPGTFAVRVIELCPSTMTCMKGTYLVHLTCTSSKTAREDLEPVVRKLFTPYTETEIENEEVEKPRLLWALYFNMRDSSDVSRNSYNDLPSNVYVCSGPDCGLGNDNAVKQAETLFQLICPNEDFCPPPPNPEDIIIDGDNLQPEASEFSVIPEANSETPKESTSLGNPEEASR
;
A
#
# COMPACT_ATOMS: atom_id res chain seq x y z
N MET A 1 29.78 -11.07 -15.15
CA MET A 1 30.53 -12.27 -14.77
C MET A 1 29.51 -13.21 -14.16
N ALA A 2 29.31 -14.39 -14.77
CA ALA A 2 28.39 -15.39 -14.24
C ALA A 2 29.18 -16.21 -13.23
N ASP A 3 29.05 -15.85 -11.94
CA ASP A 3 29.56 -16.69 -10.87
C ASP A 3 28.68 -17.94 -10.81
N ASN A 4 29.27 -19.11 -11.00
CA ASN A 4 28.54 -20.38 -10.92
C ASN A 4 27.85 -20.49 -9.55
N LEU A 5 26.54 -20.78 -9.55
CA LEU A 5 25.77 -20.90 -8.32
C LEU A 5 26.31 -22.08 -7.48
N PRO A 6 26.63 -21.88 -6.18
CA PRO A 6 27.06 -22.98 -5.32
C PRO A 6 26.06 -24.14 -5.29
N ALA A 7 26.56 -25.36 -5.15
CA ALA A 7 25.72 -26.57 -5.12
C ALA A 7 25.18 -26.91 -3.71
N GLU A 8 25.54 -26.15 -2.68
CA GLU A 8 25.15 -26.43 -1.29
C GLU A 8 24.91 -25.14 -0.50
N PHE A 9 23.79 -25.10 0.21
CA PHE A 9 23.38 -24.04 1.13
C PHE A 9 22.88 -24.64 2.44
N ASP A 10 22.73 -23.82 3.48
CA ASP A 10 22.08 -24.26 4.72
C ASP A 10 20.57 -24.08 4.63
N VAL A 11 20.13 -22.99 3.98
CA VAL A 11 18.73 -22.63 3.80
C VAL A 11 18.48 -22.21 2.36
N ILE A 12 17.44 -22.76 1.73
CA ILE A 12 16.92 -22.31 0.43
C ILE A 12 15.55 -21.69 0.65
N VAL A 13 15.32 -20.51 0.11
CA VAL A 13 14.06 -19.77 0.17
C VAL A 13 13.53 -19.55 -1.24
N ILE A 14 12.29 -19.96 -1.51
CA ILE A 14 11.62 -19.85 -2.80
C ILE A 14 10.45 -18.87 -2.66
N GLY A 15 10.55 -17.73 -3.35
CA GLY A 15 9.65 -16.60 -3.27
C GLY A 15 10.22 -15.46 -2.42
N THR A 16 10.07 -14.22 -2.89
CA THR A 16 10.63 -13.02 -2.24
C THR A 16 9.57 -12.12 -1.60
N GLY A 17 8.46 -12.69 -1.14
CA GLY A 17 7.45 -11.95 -0.37
C GLY A 17 7.96 -11.48 1.00
N LEU A 18 7.09 -10.78 1.74
CA LEU A 18 7.48 -10.20 3.03
C LEU A 18 7.87 -11.27 4.07
N PRO A 19 7.08 -12.34 4.32
CA PRO A 19 7.47 -13.38 5.26
C PRO A 19 8.82 -14.03 4.91
N GLU A 20 9.00 -14.39 3.64
CA GLU A 20 10.17 -15.07 3.09
C GLU A 20 11.43 -14.20 3.22
N SER A 21 11.29 -12.90 2.95
CA SER A 21 12.39 -11.94 3.08
C SER A 21 12.81 -11.75 4.53
N ILE A 22 11.86 -11.68 5.47
CA ILE A 22 12.17 -11.55 6.90
C ILE A 22 12.92 -12.79 7.41
N ILE A 23 12.44 -14.00 7.09
CA ILE A 23 13.10 -15.24 7.54
C ILE A 23 14.46 -15.43 6.86
N ALA A 24 14.59 -15.11 5.58
CA ALA A 24 15.87 -15.13 4.87
C ALA A 24 16.90 -14.19 5.55
N ALA A 25 16.47 -12.98 5.91
CA ALA A 25 17.29 -12.02 6.65
C ALA A 25 17.67 -12.54 8.04
N ALA A 26 16.73 -13.14 8.78
CA ALA A 26 17.00 -13.70 10.09
C ALA A 26 18.03 -14.84 10.03
N CYS A 27 17.84 -15.80 9.11
CA CYS A 27 18.76 -16.93 8.92
C CYS A 27 20.15 -16.48 8.45
N SER A 28 20.23 -15.56 7.49
CA SER A 28 21.52 -15.05 7.04
C SER A 28 22.22 -14.27 8.16
N ARG A 29 21.48 -13.49 8.95
CA ARG A 29 22.01 -12.76 10.11
C ARG A 29 22.52 -13.67 11.23
N SER A 30 21.95 -14.87 11.40
CA SER A 30 22.45 -15.88 12.34
C SER A 30 23.62 -16.71 11.78
N GLY A 31 24.11 -16.39 10.58
CA GLY A 31 25.29 -17.01 9.98
C GLY A 31 24.99 -18.19 9.05
N GLN A 32 23.73 -18.46 8.72
CA GLN A 32 23.37 -19.49 7.75
C GLN A 32 23.70 -19.05 6.32
N ARG A 33 24.16 -19.98 5.47
CA ARG A 33 24.28 -19.74 4.02
C ARG A 33 22.90 -19.82 3.38
N VAL A 34 22.38 -18.69 2.94
CA VAL A 34 21.03 -18.58 2.35
C VAL A 34 21.12 -18.45 0.84
N LEU A 35 20.34 -19.25 0.12
CA LEU A 35 19.99 -19.02 -1.27
C LEU A 35 18.53 -18.57 -1.34
N HIS A 36 18.29 -17.40 -1.90
CA HIS A 36 16.95 -16.83 -2.04
C HIS A 36 16.62 -16.64 -3.52
N VAL A 37 15.66 -17.41 -4.01
CA VAL A 37 15.27 -17.42 -5.43
C VAL A 37 13.84 -16.93 -5.62
N ASP A 38 13.58 -16.36 -6.79
CA ASP A 38 12.24 -16.02 -7.26
C ASP A 38 12.14 -16.28 -8.77
N SER A 39 11.02 -16.86 -9.19
CA SER A 39 10.72 -17.07 -10.62
C SER A 39 10.44 -15.76 -11.35
N ARG A 40 10.01 -14.70 -10.64
CA ARG A 40 9.69 -13.39 -11.19
C ARG A 40 10.94 -12.58 -11.51
N SER A 41 10.77 -11.55 -12.33
CA SER A 41 11.82 -10.61 -12.71
C SER A 41 11.99 -9.44 -11.72
N TYR A 42 11.21 -9.44 -10.65
CA TYR A 42 11.13 -8.41 -9.61
C TYR A 42 10.96 -9.07 -8.23
N TYR A 43 11.20 -8.31 -7.17
CA TYR A 43 11.03 -8.76 -5.78
C TYR A 43 9.59 -8.60 -5.29
N GLY A 44 9.21 -9.38 -4.27
CA GLY A 44 8.00 -9.16 -3.48
C GLY A 44 6.88 -10.18 -3.74
N GLY A 45 6.91 -10.92 -4.85
CA GLY A 45 5.79 -11.79 -5.22
C GLY A 45 4.44 -11.04 -5.18
N ASN A 46 3.46 -11.54 -4.44
CA ASN A 46 2.18 -10.87 -4.22
C ASN A 46 2.25 -9.61 -3.33
N TRP A 47 3.40 -9.29 -2.74
CA TRP A 47 3.66 -8.07 -1.98
C TRP A 47 4.28 -6.95 -2.82
N ALA A 48 4.56 -7.20 -4.10
CA ALA A 48 5.26 -6.27 -4.97
C ALA A 48 4.46 -4.97 -5.24
N SER A 49 5.21 -3.94 -5.64
CA SER A 49 4.70 -2.69 -6.20
C SER A 49 5.20 -2.52 -7.63
N PHE A 50 4.42 -1.82 -8.47
CA PHE A 50 4.72 -1.67 -9.89
C PHE A 50 4.61 -0.23 -10.39
N SER A 51 5.44 0.13 -11.38
CA SER A 51 5.14 1.29 -12.22
C SER A 51 3.84 1.08 -12.99
N PHE A 52 3.30 2.13 -13.61
CA PHE A 52 2.09 1.98 -14.41
C PHE A 52 2.30 1.03 -15.61
N SER A 53 3.44 1.10 -16.29
CA SER A 53 3.80 0.13 -17.33
C SER A 53 3.99 -1.29 -16.77
N GLY A 54 4.59 -1.40 -15.57
CA GLY A 54 4.79 -2.65 -14.85
C GLY A 54 3.48 -3.34 -14.49
N ILE A 55 2.49 -2.61 -13.97
CA ILE A 55 1.19 -3.20 -13.62
C ILE A 55 0.44 -3.66 -14.89
N LEU A 56 0.54 -2.93 -16.00
CA LEU A 56 -0.03 -3.39 -17.28
C LEU A 56 0.63 -4.67 -17.79
N SER A 57 1.95 -4.83 -17.61
CA SER A 57 2.65 -6.08 -17.93
C SER A 57 2.20 -7.22 -17.03
N TRP A 58 2.08 -6.96 -15.72
CA TRP A 58 1.59 -7.93 -14.75
C TRP A 58 0.15 -8.39 -15.07
N LEU A 59 -0.73 -7.48 -15.51
CA LEU A 59 -2.10 -7.82 -15.90
C LEU A 59 -2.15 -8.80 -17.09
N LYS A 60 -1.30 -8.60 -18.11
CA LYS A 60 -1.24 -9.49 -19.28
C LYS A 60 -0.91 -10.92 -18.89
N GLU A 61 0.00 -11.11 -17.93
CA GLU A 61 0.37 -12.43 -17.43
C GLU A 61 -0.80 -13.21 -16.82
N TYR A 62 -1.87 -12.55 -16.37
CA TYR A 62 -3.06 -13.21 -15.80
C TYR A 62 -4.29 -13.19 -16.71
N GLN A 63 -4.25 -12.41 -17.80
CA GLN A 63 -5.32 -12.36 -18.82
C GLN A 63 -5.05 -13.28 -20.02
N GLU A 64 -3.80 -13.45 -20.43
CA GLU A 64 -3.42 -14.16 -21.67
C GLU A 64 -2.92 -15.60 -21.43
N ASN A 65 -2.69 -15.98 -20.16
CA ASN A 65 -2.09 -17.28 -19.83
C ASN A 65 -3.12 -18.42 -19.87
N ASP A 66 -3.43 -18.91 -21.07
CA ASP A 66 -3.96 -20.28 -21.31
C ASP A 66 -2.90 -21.21 -21.92
N ASP A 67 -1.64 -20.80 -21.92
CA ASP A 67 -0.54 -21.60 -22.48
C ASP A 67 -0.41 -22.94 -21.73
N ILE A 68 -0.76 -24.00 -22.46
CA ILE A 68 -0.42 -25.39 -22.13
C ILE A 68 1.10 -25.47 -22.23
N VAL A 69 1.79 -25.31 -21.10
CA VAL A 69 3.24 -25.47 -21.04
C VAL A 69 3.55 -26.93 -21.36
N ASN A 70 4.04 -27.17 -22.58
CA ASN A 70 4.52 -28.48 -23.01
C ASN A 70 5.68 -28.91 -22.09
N GLU A 71 5.46 -30.01 -21.38
CA GLU A 71 6.41 -30.55 -20.40
C GLU A 71 7.66 -31.10 -21.10
N SER A 72 8.84 -30.57 -20.78
CA SER A 72 10.07 -31.35 -20.88
C SER A 72 10.43 -31.90 -19.48
N PRO A 73 10.31 -33.22 -19.26
CA PRO A 73 10.64 -33.87 -18.00
C PRO A 73 12.16 -34.07 -17.80
N ALA A 74 12.97 -33.06 -18.15
CA ALA A 74 14.43 -33.19 -18.12
C ALA A 74 14.99 -33.36 -16.69
N TRP A 75 14.26 -32.94 -15.66
CA TRP A 75 14.68 -33.10 -14.27
C TRP A 75 14.42 -34.50 -13.72
N GLN A 76 13.47 -35.25 -14.29
CA GLN A 76 13.15 -36.61 -13.87
C GLN A 76 14.36 -37.55 -14.01
N GLU A 77 15.22 -37.31 -15.00
CA GLU A 77 16.46 -38.07 -15.22
C GLU A 77 17.51 -37.86 -14.12
N GLN A 78 17.37 -36.81 -13.30
CA GLN A 78 18.30 -36.49 -12.21
C GLN A 78 17.87 -37.05 -10.85
N ILE A 79 16.70 -37.70 -10.78
CA ILE A 79 16.20 -38.32 -9.56
C ILE A 79 16.83 -39.71 -9.39
N LEU A 80 17.46 -39.93 -8.24
CA LEU A 80 18.10 -41.21 -7.92
C LEU A 80 17.05 -42.27 -7.50
N GLU A 81 17.40 -43.56 -7.56
CA GLU A 81 16.47 -44.65 -7.26
C GLU A 81 15.86 -44.58 -5.83
N ASN A 82 16.65 -44.15 -4.85
CA ASN A 82 16.23 -43.96 -3.45
C ASN A 82 15.55 -42.61 -3.19
N GLU A 83 15.26 -41.84 -4.24
CA GLU A 83 14.68 -40.52 -4.15
C GLU A 83 13.32 -40.47 -4.85
N GLU A 84 12.50 -39.53 -4.41
CA GLU A 84 11.26 -39.13 -5.06
C GLU A 84 11.26 -37.60 -5.22
N ALA A 85 10.41 -37.10 -6.11
CA ALA A 85 10.33 -35.67 -6.38
C ALA A 85 8.93 -35.13 -6.06
N ILE A 86 8.90 -33.95 -5.45
CA ILE A 86 7.68 -33.15 -5.31
C ILE A 86 7.81 -32.00 -6.31
N ALA A 87 7.03 -32.06 -7.39
CA ALA A 87 7.01 -31.00 -8.39
C ALA A 87 6.47 -29.69 -7.80
N LEU A 88 7.12 -28.58 -8.14
CA LEU A 88 6.66 -27.24 -7.81
C LEU A 88 5.83 -26.67 -8.96
N SER A 89 4.96 -25.71 -8.63
CA SER A 89 4.16 -25.01 -9.61
C SER A 89 5.04 -24.17 -10.52
N ARG A 90 4.78 -24.25 -11.82
CA ARG A 90 5.38 -23.38 -12.83
C ARG A 90 4.51 -22.17 -13.14
N LYS A 91 3.26 -22.17 -12.67
CA LYS A 91 2.26 -21.15 -12.97
C LYS A 91 1.61 -20.66 -11.69
N ASP A 92 1.72 -19.37 -11.47
CA ASP A 92 1.04 -18.69 -10.38
C ASP A 92 -0.47 -18.62 -10.67
N LYS A 93 -1.27 -19.09 -9.70
CA LYS A 93 -2.75 -19.07 -9.76
C LYS A 93 -3.35 -18.36 -8.55
N THR A 94 -2.63 -17.39 -8.00
CA THR A 94 -3.05 -16.64 -6.80
C THR A 94 -3.94 -15.45 -7.13
N ILE A 95 -3.94 -14.98 -8.37
CA ILE A 95 -4.72 -13.84 -8.83
C ILE A 95 -5.86 -14.31 -9.73
N GLN A 96 -7.07 -13.81 -9.48
CA GLN A 96 -8.28 -14.18 -10.23
C GLN A 96 -9.18 -12.95 -10.45
N HIS A 97 -10.12 -13.08 -11.38
CA HIS A 97 -11.18 -12.09 -11.65
C HIS A 97 -10.63 -10.67 -11.91
N VAL A 98 -9.61 -10.58 -12.75
CA VAL A 98 -8.97 -9.31 -13.10
C VAL A 98 -9.87 -8.50 -14.03
N GLU A 99 -10.30 -7.33 -13.59
CA GLU A 99 -11.11 -6.39 -14.37
C GLU A 99 -10.48 -4.99 -14.35
N VAL A 100 -10.34 -4.38 -15.53
CA VAL A 100 -9.69 -3.07 -15.72
C VAL A 100 -10.63 -2.12 -16.44
N PHE A 101 -10.76 -0.90 -15.93
CA PHE A 101 -11.57 0.17 -16.51
C PHE A 101 -10.73 1.43 -16.65
N CYS A 102 -10.69 1.97 -17.87
CA CYS A 102 -10.10 3.27 -18.14
C CYS A 102 -11.22 4.26 -18.46
N TYR A 103 -11.37 5.28 -17.63
CA TYR A 103 -12.40 6.33 -17.78
C TYR A 103 -11.79 7.65 -18.29
N ALA A 104 -10.49 7.85 -18.08
CA ALA A 104 -9.78 9.00 -18.63
C ALA A 104 -9.86 9.00 -20.17
N SER A 105 -9.98 10.19 -20.76
CA SER A 105 -10.04 10.34 -22.22
C SER A 105 -8.81 9.70 -22.88
N GLN A 106 -9.07 8.91 -23.93
CA GLN A 106 -8.05 8.26 -24.74
C GLN A 106 -7.81 9.14 -25.97
N ASP A 107 -6.68 9.84 -26.01
CA ASP A 107 -6.30 10.59 -27.19
C ASP A 107 -5.90 9.59 -28.30
N LEU A 108 -6.67 9.54 -29.39
CA LEU A 108 -6.52 8.57 -30.51
C LEU A 108 -5.23 8.71 -31.32
N HIS A 109 -4.34 9.63 -30.95
CA HIS A 109 -3.11 9.94 -31.66
C HIS A 109 -1.96 10.10 -30.67
N GLU A 110 -1.21 9.02 -30.44
CA GLU A 110 0.24 8.98 -30.18
C GLU A 110 0.61 7.61 -29.57
N ASP A 111 1.63 6.96 -30.14
CA ASP A 111 2.37 5.88 -29.44
C ASP A 111 3.16 6.53 -28.29
N VAL A 112 2.48 6.83 -27.17
CA VAL A 112 3.10 7.47 -26.02
C VAL A 112 3.92 6.45 -25.25
N GLU A 113 5.25 6.55 -25.36
CA GLU A 113 6.18 5.77 -24.54
C GLU A 113 6.33 6.41 -23.14
N GLU A 114 6.48 5.55 -22.12
CA GLU A 114 6.72 5.96 -20.74
C GLU A 114 8.05 6.77 -20.65
N ALA A 115 8.00 7.95 -20.03
CA ALA A 115 9.18 8.82 -19.95
C ALA A 115 10.30 8.13 -19.14
N GLY A 116 11.47 7.96 -19.78
CA GLY A 116 12.63 7.31 -19.16
C GLY A 116 12.63 5.78 -19.25
N ALA A 117 11.83 5.17 -20.13
CA ALA A 117 11.95 3.75 -20.45
C ALA A 117 13.37 3.42 -21.00
N LEU A 118 14.02 2.41 -20.43
CA LEU A 118 15.26 1.86 -21.00
C LEU A 118 14.95 1.28 -22.39
N GLN A 119 15.70 1.70 -23.42
CA GLN A 119 15.60 1.09 -24.75
C GLN A 119 15.77 -0.43 -24.62
N LYS A 120 14.73 -1.18 -25.00
CA LYS A 120 14.79 -2.65 -25.04
C LYS A 120 15.88 -3.03 -26.04
N ASN A 121 17.01 -3.53 -25.58
CA ASN A 121 18.03 -4.10 -26.45
C ASN A 121 17.40 -5.22 -27.28
N HIS A 122 17.43 -5.03 -28.60
CA HIS A 122 16.88 -5.94 -29.60
C HIS A 122 17.45 -7.36 -29.45
N ALA A 123 16.57 -8.30 -29.10
CA ALA A 123 16.63 -9.66 -29.63
C ALA A 123 15.39 -9.82 -30.53
N SER A 124 15.64 -10.06 -31.81
CA SER A 124 14.69 -10.05 -32.92
C SER A 124 13.40 -10.82 -32.66
N VAL A 125 12.26 -10.13 -32.70
CA VAL A 125 10.95 -10.72 -32.99
C VAL A 125 10.42 -10.02 -34.23
N ILE A 126 10.18 -10.81 -35.27
CA ILE A 126 9.73 -10.40 -36.59
C ILE A 126 8.33 -9.79 -36.47
N SER A 127 8.18 -8.57 -36.98
CA SER A 127 6.91 -7.85 -37.07
C SER A 127 5.99 -8.49 -38.11
N GLY A 128 4.83 -8.98 -37.68
CA GLY A 128 3.68 -9.22 -38.57
C GLY A 128 2.77 -7.98 -38.58
N ASN A 129 2.60 -7.36 -39.75
CA ASN A 129 1.69 -6.23 -39.95
C ASN A 129 0.21 -6.61 -39.70
N PRO A 130 -0.62 -5.69 -39.18
CA PRO A 130 -2.06 -5.87 -39.14
C PRO A 130 -2.68 -5.36 -40.44
N THR A 131 -3.37 -6.23 -41.17
CA THR A 131 -4.34 -5.81 -42.20
C THR A 131 -5.58 -6.70 -42.13
N GLU A 132 -6.71 -6.03 -41.87
CA GLU A 132 -8.09 -6.35 -42.26
C GLU A 132 -8.72 -7.70 -41.89
N ALA A 133 -9.67 -7.64 -40.95
CA ALA A 133 -11.05 -8.16 -41.04
C ALA A 133 -11.70 -8.03 -39.63
N ALA A 134 -12.95 -7.66 -39.39
CA ALA A 134 -14.05 -7.07 -40.16
C ALA A 134 -15.09 -6.59 -39.12
N HIS A 135 -15.96 -5.68 -39.54
CA HIS A 135 -16.99 -5.00 -38.75
C HIS A 135 -18.10 -5.90 -38.15
N SER A 136 -18.67 -5.40 -37.03
CA SER A 136 -20.11 -5.35 -36.68
C SER A 136 -20.92 -6.67 -36.61
N ALA A 137 -21.51 -6.94 -35.45
CA ALA A 137 -22.81 -7.61 -35.37
C ALA A 137 -23.63 -7.13 -34.16
N CYS A 138 -24.72 -6.42 -34.47
CA CYS A 138 -25.87 -6.16 -33.61
C CYS A 138 -26.60 -7.45 -33.21
N LEU A 139 -27.38 -7.30 -32.13
CA LEU A 139 -28.38 -8.21 -31.58
C LEU A 139 -29.33 -8.82 -32.64
N PRO A 140 -29.78 -10.08 -32.47
CA PRO A 140 -30.92 -10.60 -33.22
C PRO A 140 -32.24 -10.40 -32.47
N SER A 141 -33.21 -9.87 -33.20
CA SER A 141 -34.64 -10.00 -32.95
C SER A 141 -35.18 -11.22 -33.70
N GLU A 142 -35.92 -12.10 -33.03
CA GLU A 142 -36.88 -12.99 -33.68
C GLU A 142 -38.20 -12.95 -32.90
N ASP A 143 -39.28 -12.88 -33.67
CA ASP A 143 -40.66 -12.66 -33.27
C ASP A 143 -41.52 -13.87 -33.73
N GLU A 144 -42.75 -13.94 -33.19
CA GLU A 144 -43.89 -14.85 -33.48
C GLU A 144 -43.89 -16.24 -32.76
N SER A 145 -44.98 -16.73 -32.12
CA SER A 145 -46.41 -16.45 -32.31
C SER A 145 -47.32 -16.88 -31.12
N LEU A 146 -48.44 -16.14 -30.97
CA LEU A 146 -49.83 -16.50 -30.58
C LEU A 146 -50.19 -16.98 -29.15
N CYS A 147 -50.98 -16.18 -28.41
CA CYS A 147 -52.45 -16.37 -28.31
C CYS A 147 -53.17 -15.21 -27.58
N SER A 148 -54.34 -14.85 -28.10
CA SER A 148 -55.27 -13.75 -27.77
C SER A 148 -56.09 -13.93 -26.48
N VAL A 149 -56.43 -12.83 -25.77
CA VAL A 149 -57.83 -12.46 -25.42
C VAL A 149 -57.95 -10.93 -25.22
N ILE A 150 -59.04 -10.41 -25.77
CA ILE A 150 -59.62 -9.07 -25.93
C ILE A 150 -59.99 -8.35 -24.61
N CYS A 151 -59.88 -7.01 -24.55
CA CYS A 151 -61.01 -6.09 -24.28
C CYS A 151 -60.62 -4.60 -24.28
N GLU A 152 -61.58 -3.80 -24.73
CA GLU A 152 -61.50 -2.46 -25.31
C GLU A 152 -61.56 -1.30 -24.28
N VAL A 153 -61.10 -0.12 -24.73
CA VAL A 153 -61.32 1.20 -24.12
C VAL A 153 -62.75 1.69 -24.43
N PRO A 154 -63.31 2.66 -23.70
CA PRO A 154 -63.47 3.98 -24.35
C PRO A 154 -63.20 5.21 -23.47
N ARG A 155 -62.76 6.27 -24.18
CA ARG A 155 -62.59 7.68 -23.78
C ARG A 155 -63.88 8.29 -23.20
N GLU A 156 -63.75 9.39 -22.45
CA GLU A 156 -64.54 10.62 -22.64
C GLU A 156 -63.92 11.88 -21.95
N GLN A 157 -63.70 12.92 -22.78
CA GLN A 157 -64.07 14.35 -22.63
C GLN A 157 -63.51 15.28 -21.50
N THR A 158 -62.78 16.33 -21.95
CA THR A 158 -62.53 17.70 -21.39
C THR A 158 -63.83 18.55 -21.21
N PRO A 159 -63.89 19.81 -20.67
CA PRO A 159 -62.87 20.91 -20.54
C PRO A 159 -62.96 21.92 -19.33
N SER A 160 -62.11 22.97 -19.37
CA SER A 160 -62.20 24.34 -18.76
C SER A 160 -61.81 24.51 -17.28
N SER A 161 -61.14 25.58 -16.81
CA SER A 161 -61.21 27.01 -17.17
C SER A 161 -59.98 27.81 -16.67
N ASP A 162 -59.75 28.96 -17.33
CA ASP A 162 -58.77 30.02 -17.08
C ASP A 162 -58.98 30.80 -15.77
N LEU A 163 -57.92 31.44 -15.25
CA LEU A 163 -57.90 32.89 -14.98
C LEU A 163 -56.48 33.40 -14.67
N GLU A 164 -56.34 34.72 -14.79
CA GLU A 164 -55.18 35.47 -15.28
C GLU A 164 -54.78 36.56 -14.26
N THR A 165 -53.55 37.11 -14.40
CA THR A 165 -53.08 38.46 -14.00
C THR A 165 -52.85 38.81 -12.50
N ALA A 166 -51.65 39.28 -12.12
CA ALA A 166 -51.21 40.69 -12.24
C ALA A 166 -49.90 40.97 -11.47
N LEU A 167 -49.04 41.79 -12.09
CA LEU A 167 -47.86 42.46 -11.54
C LEU A 167 -48.29 43.59 -10.58
N GLU A 168 -47.45 43.91 -9.58
CA GLU A 168 -47.15 45.32 -9.24
C GLU A 168 -45.86 45.46 -8.43
N ILE A 169 -45.14 46.53 -8.80
CA ILE A 169 -43.84 47.01 -8.35
C ILE A 169 -44.05 47.96 -7.17
N HIS A 170 -43.12 48.00 -6.20
CA HIS A 170 -42.78 49.24 -5.51
C HIS A 170 -41.37 49.20 -4.91
N ASP A 171 -40.49 50.05 -5.47
CA ASP A 171 -39.25 50.53 -4.90
C ASP A 171 -39.49 51.39 -3.65
N VAL A 172 -38.58 51.31 -2.66
CA VAL A 172 -38.06 52.47 -1.89
C VAL A 172 -36.65 52.13 -1.36
N GLU A 173 -35.64 52.83 -1.88
CA GLU A 173 -34.32 53.07 -1.27
C GLU A 173 -34.45 53.92 0.01
N VAL A 174 -33.59 53.71 1.03
CA VAL A 174 -32.86 54.79 1.74
C VAL A 174 -31.63 54.19 2.47
N THR A 175 -30.47 54.62 1.96
CA THR A 175 -29.14 54.90 2.55
C THR A 175 -28.83 54.66 4.03
N GLY A 176 -27.59 54.24 4.30
CA GLY A 176 -26.91 54.40 5.59
C GLY A 176 -25.44 53.94 5.56
N GLU A 177 -24.56 54.83 5.10
CA GLU A 177 -23.09 54.70 5.13
C GLU A 177 -22.52 54.54 6.55
N LYS A 178 -21.38 53.85 6.67
CA LYS A 178 -20.27 54.24 7.57
C LYS A 178 -18.98 53.51 7.20
N GLU A 179 -18.09 54.24 6.54
CA GLU A 179 -16.67 53.96 6.40
C GLU A 179 -15.94 54.01 7.76
N LYS A 180 -14.84 53.25 7.91
CA LYS A 180 -13.60 53.73 8.54
C LYS A 180 -12.35 53.08 7.93
N TYR A 181 -11.59 53.95 7.28
CA TYR A 181 -10.16 53.98 6.98
C TYR A 181 -9.22 53.34 8.01
N TYR A 182 -8.14 52.72 7.51
CA TYR A 182 -6.77 52.95 7.99
C TYR A 182 -5.80 52.96 6.81
N ASP A 183 -5.06 54.05 6.72
CA ASP A 183 -4.02 54.37 5.73
C ASP A 183 -2.65 54.19 6.38
N ASN A 184 -1.67 53.69 5.62
CA ASN A 184 -0.28 54.14 5.75
C ASN A 184 0.59 53.67 4.57
N LYS A 185 0.90 54.66 3.74
CA LYS A 185 2.26 55.10 3.34
C LYS A 185 3.10 54.31 2.32
N THR A 186 3.06 54.87 1.10
CA THR A 186 4.15 55.56 0.39
C THR A 186 5.48 54.83 0.13
N CYS A 187 5.81 54.64 -1.15
CA CYS A 187 7.05 55.16 -1.75
C CYS A 187 6.91 55.36 -3.27
N VAL A 188 7.16 56.59 -3.72
CA VAL A 188 7.28 57.01 -5.13
C VAL A 188 8.67 57.63 -5.29
N LYS A 189 9.37 57.34 -6.40
CA LYS A 189 10.28 58.22 -7.18
C LYS A 189 10.80 57.41 -8.40
N SER A 190 10.33 57.67 -9.63
CA SER A 190 10.71 58.72 -10.61
C SER A 190 11.96 58.35 -11.44
N ALA A 191 11.79 58.01 -12.73
CA ALA A 191 12.05 58.87 -13.93
C ALA A 191 13.49 58.63 -14.48
N SER A 192 13.85 58.63 -15.77
CA SER A 192 13.25 59.01 -17.08
C SER A 192 14.20 58.50 -18.21
N GLU A 193 13.72 58.24 -19.45
CA GLU A 193 14.14 58.78 -20.78
C GLU A 193 14.38 57.59 -21.75
N GLU A 194 14.14 57.55 -23.06
CA GLU A 194 13.43 58.32 -24.11
C GLU A 194 13.37 57.38 -25.37
N GLU A 195 12.27 57.42 -26.14
CA GLU A 195 12.10 57.25 -27.63
C GLU A 195 12.72 56.01 -28.39
N THR A 196 12.15 55.36 -29.41
CA THR A 196 11.03 55.57 -30.37
C THR A 196 10.69 54.26 -31.16
N SER A 197 9.42 54.15 -31.59
CA SER A 197 8.83 53.50 -32.79
C SER A 197 9.02 52.00 -33.12
N GLU A 198 7.93 51.20 -33.15
CA GLU A 198 7.10 50.88 -34.34
C GLU A 198 6.02 49.81 -34.04
N ASN A 199 4.80 50.12 -34.51
CA ASN A 199 3.56 49.34 -34.67
C ASN A 199 3.52 47.82 -34.38
N VAL A 200 2.65 47.40 -33.46
CA VAL A 200 2.07 46.03 -33.39
C VAL A 200 0.57 46.15 -33.07
N PRO A 201 -0.34 45.35 -33.68
CA PRO A 201 -1.78 45.52 -33.56
C PRO A 201 -2.28 45.15 -32.16
N THR A 202 -3.32 45.85 -31.75
CA THR A 202 -4.14 45.62 -30.55
C THR A 202 -4.76 44.22 -30.60
N GLU A 203 -4.33 43.32 -29.70
CA GLU A 203 -5.11 42.16 -29.30
C GLU A 203 -5.55 42.36 -27.85
N GLU A 204 -6.86 42.29 -27.64
CA GLU A 204 -7.51 42.37 -26.35
C GLU A 204 -7.03 41.22 -25.46
N ASP A 205 -6.40 41.61 -24.36
CA ASP A 205 -5.92 40.74 -23.29
C ASP A 205 -7.13 40.13 -22.56
N THR A 206 -7.74 39.10 -23.15
CA THR A 206 -8.70 38.25 -22.46
C THR A 206 -7.89 37.31 -21.59
N ALA A 207 -7.67 37.70 -20.33
CA ALA A 207 -7.05 36.88 -19.30
C ALA A 207 -7.73 35.50 -19.23
N LEU A 208 -7.17 34.52 -19.93
CA LEU A 208 -7.51 33.12 -19.81
C LEU A 208 -7.08 32.66 -18.42
N GLN A 209 -8.07 32.47 -17.55
CA GLN A 209 -7.97 31.63 -16.35
C GLN A 209 -7.17 30.35 -16.69
N PRO A 210 -6.26 29.88 -15.83
CA PRO A 210 -5.52 28.65 -16.11
C PRO A 210 -6.52 27.49 -16.16
N LYS A 211 -6.78 26.97 -17.36
CA LYS A 211 -7.55 25.74 -17.56
C LYS A 211 -6.96 24.69 -16.65
N LYS A 212 -7.73 24.14 -15.70
CA LYS A 212 -7.35 22.95 -14.93
C LYS A 212 -6.93 21.89 -15.93
N ASN A 213 -5.63 21.60 -16.01
CA ASN A 213 -5.08 20.62 -16.94
C ASN A 213 -5.76 19.27 -16.68
N ARG A 214 -6.56 18.83 -17.64
CA ARG A 214 -7.32 17.57 -17.59
C ARG A 214 -6.33 16.42 -17.71
N ILE A 215 -6.47 15.43 -16.83
CA ILE A 215 -5.59 14.25 -16.83
C ILE A 215 -6.13 13.24 -17.84
N THR A 216 -5.37 12.98 -18.90
CA THR A 216 -5.70 11.99 -19.94
C THR A 216 -4.97 10.68 -19.68
N TYR A 217 -5.43 9.59 -20.30
CA TYR A 217 -4.75 8.30 -20.18
C TYR A 217 -3.30 8.36 -20.69
N SER A 218 -3.07 9.09 -21.78
CA SER A 218 -1.74 9.34 -22.35
C SER A 218 -0.79 10.00 -21.36
N GLN A 219 -1.28 10.94 -20.53
CA GLN A 219 -0.47 11.55 -19.46
C GLN A 219 -0.13 10.55 -18.35
N ILE A 220 -1.05 9.66 -17.99
CA ILE A 220 -0.81 8.60 -16.99
C ILE A 220 0.28 7.63 -17.50
N ILE A 221 0.22 7.26 -18.79
CA ILE A 221 1.24 6.42 -19.42
C ILE A 221 2.61 7.12 -19.42
N LYS A 222 2.65 8.38 -19.86
CA LYS A 222 3.88 9.18 -19.91
C LYS A 222 4.56 9.29 -18.55
N GLU A 223 3.80 9.53 -17.48
CA GLU A 223 4.29 9.65 -16.10
C GLU A 223 4.28 8.30 -15.35
N GLY A 224 4.24 7.16 -16.06
CA GLY A 224 4.07 5.83 -15.48
C GLY A 224 5.10 5.46 -14.41
N ARG A 225 6.34 5.97 -14.50
CA ARG A 225 7.42 5.77 -13.50
C ARG A 225 7.26 6.55 -12.21
N ARG A 226 6.25 7.43 -12.12
CA ARG A 226 5.88 8.11 -10.87
C ARG A 226 4.89 7.28 -10.05
N PHE A 227 4.34 6.22 -10.64
CA PHE A 227 3.50 5.29 -9.94
C PHE A 227 4.34 4.18 -9.30
N ASN A 228 3.95 3.80 -8.09
CA ASN A 228 4.38 2.57 -7.42
C ASN A 228 3.12 1.96 -6.81
N ILE A 229 2.46 1.11 -7.59
CA ILE A 229 1.15 0.56 -7.32
C ILE A 229 1.30 -0.74 -6.54
N ASP A 230 0.96 -0.71 -5.26
CA ASP A 230 1.02 -1.88 -4.40
C ASP A 230 -0.10 -2.87 -4.70
N LEU A 231 0.25 -4.15 -4.84
CA LEU A 231 -0.74 -5.23 -4.81
C LEU A 231 -1.39 -5.34 -3.42
N VAL A 232 -0.62 -5.12 -2.36
CA VAL A 232 -1.06 -5.19 -0.96
C VAL A 232 -1.32 -3.80 -0.39
N SER A 233 -2.52 -3.58 0.15
CA SER A 233 -2.88 -2.32 0.82
C SER A 233 -2.94 -2.49 2.32
N LYS A 234 -1.82 -2.17 2.96
CA LYS A 234 -1.61 -2.24 4.40
C LYS A 234 -1.03 -0.92 4.92
N LEU A 235 -1.09 -0.74 6.24
CA LEU A 235 -0.45 0.36 6.96
C LEU A 235 0.50 -0.21 8.01
N LEU A 236 1.51 0.58 8.35
CA LEU A 236 2.42 0.25 9.43
C LEU A 236 1.94 0.92 10.72
N TYR A 237 1.56 0.13 11.73
CA TYR A 237 1.31 0.68 13.06
C TYR A 237 2.58 1.31 13.62
N SER A 238 2.45 2.44 14.30
CA SER A 238 3.59 3.12 14.91
C SER A 238 4.23 2.29 16.01
N ARG A 239 3.47 1.38 16.65
CA ARG A 239 3.95 0.33 17.57
C ARG A 239 3.36 -1.01 17.12
N GLY A 240 4.19 -2.02 16.97
CA GLY A 240 3.77 -3.31 16.42
C GLY A 240 4.96 -4.12 15.95
N LEU A 241 4.72 -5.39 15.60
CA LEU A 241 5.80 -6.34 15.36
C LEU A 241 6.75 -5.90 14.25
N LEU A 242 6.20 -5.40 13.14
CA LEU A 242 7.03 -5.00 12.00
C LEU A 242 7.86 -3.75 12.28
N ILE A 243 7.29 -2.68 12.86
CA ILE A 243 8.05 -1.46 13.14
C ILE A 243 9.13 -1.71 14.19
N ASP A 244 8.83 -2.54 15.20
CA ASP A 244 9.80 -2.89 16.23
C ASP A 244 10.92 -3.77 15.63
N LEU A 245 10.60 -4.68 14.70
CA LEU A 245 11.58 -5.46 13.94
C LEU A 245 12.45 -4.59 13.03
N LEU A 246 11.87 -3.64 12.29
CA LEU A 246 12.60 -2.71 11.42
C LEU A 246 13.59 -1.84 12.20
N ILE A 247 13.22 -1.43 13.41
CA ILE A 247 14.10 -0.67 14.30
C ILE A 247 15.18 -1.60 14.88
N LYS A 248 14.80 -2.75 15.48
CA LYS A 248 15.73 -3.71 16.10
C LYS A 248 16.82 -4.17 15.14
N SER A 249 16.44 -4.50 13.91
CA SER A 249 17.35 -5.02 12.89
C SER A 249 18.13 -3.95 12.12
N ASN A 250 17.88 -2.66 12.37
CA ASN A 250 18.38 -1.53 11.58
C ASN A 250 18.03 -1.57 10.07
N VAL A 251 17.02 -2.36 9.69
CA VAL A 251 16.45 -2.40 8.33
C VAL A 251 15.70 -1.11 8.01
N SER A 252 15.21 -0.40 9.04
CA SER A 252 14.59 0.93 8.93
C SER A 252 15.44 1.96 8.18
N ARG A 253 16.77 1.79 8.06
CA ARG A 253 17.66 2.67 7.29
C ARG A 253 17.45 2.59 5.77
N TYR A 254 16.77 1.56 5.29
CA TYR A 254 16.55 1.34 3.86
C TYR A 254 15.23 1.94 3.34
N ALA A 255 14.39 2.47 4.23
CA ALA A 255 13.11 3.05 3.85
C ALA A 255 12.80 4.32 4.65
N GLU A 256 12.08 5.24 4.03
CA GLU A 256 11.51 6.41 4.69
C GLU A 256 9.99 6.23 4.85
N PHE A 257 9.38 6.94 5.79
CA PHE A 257 7.96 6.81 6.09
C PHE A 257 7.26 8.16 6.16
N LYS A 258 5.99 8.16 5.74
CA LYS A 258 5.05 9.27 5.91
C LYS A 258 3.99 8.91 6.94
N ASN A 259 3.59 9.91 7.72
CA ASN A 259 2.47 9.78 8.65
C ASN A 259 1.15 9.73 7.90
N ILE A 260 0.26 8.86 8.32
CA ILE A 260 -1.17 8.99 7.98
C ILE A 260 -1.68 10.18 8.80
N THR A 261 -2.38 11.09 8.14
CA THR A 261 -2.79 12.36 8.75
C THR A 261 -4.26 12.38 9.13
N ARG A 262 -5.08 11.53 8.49
CA ARG A 262 -6.53 11.52 8.65
C ARG A 262 -7.06 10.10 8.80
N ILE A 263 -7.98 9.95 9.75
CA ILE A 263 -8.85 8.79 9.86
C ILE A 263 -10.24 9.28 9.53
N LEU A 264 -10.88 8.60 8.59
CA LEU A 264 -12.16 8.98 8.02
C LEU A 264 -13.18 7.87 8.27
N ALA A 265 -14.45 8.24 8.38
CA ALA A 265 -15.58 7.33 8.47
C ALA A 265 -16.59 7.67 7.38
N PHE A 266 -17.31 6.64 6.89
CA PHE A 266 -18.41 6.82 5.94
C PHE A 266 -19.75 6.64 6.64
N ARG A 267 -20.50 7.72 6.78
CA ARG A 267 -21.79 7.71 7.47
C ARG A 267 -22.82 8.57 6.76
N GLU A 268 -24.05 8.04 6.64
CA GLU A 268 -25.19 8.77 6.06
C GLU A 268 -24.86 9.36 4.67
N GLY A 269 -24.08 8.63 3.88
CA GLY A 269 -23.64 9.04 2.54
C GLY A 269 -22.49 10.04 2.51
N ARG A 270 -21.92 10.43 3.66
CA ARG A 270 -20.86 11.44 3.76
C ARG A 270 -19.57 10.87 4.33
N VAL A 271 -18.45 11.38 3.83
CA VAL A 271 -17.12 11.13 4.39
C VAL A 271 -16.82 12.20 5.43
N GLU A 272 -16.48 11.78 6.64
CA GLU A 272 -16.14 12.69 7.74
C GLU A 272 -14.85 12.29 8.45
N GLN A 273 -14.13 13.29 8.97
CA GLN A 273 -12.90 13.04 9.72
C GLN A 273 -13.22 12.69 11.18
N VAL A 274 -12.66 11.56 11.63
CA VAL A 274 -12.81 11.06 12.99
C VAL A 274 -11.77 11.72 13.90
N PRO A 275 -12.17 12.24 15.08
CA PRO A 275 -11.24 12.77 16.07
C PRO A 275 -10.23 11.73 16.56
N CYS A 276 -8.93 12.02 16.43
CA CYS A 276 -7.84 11.07 16.75
C CYS A 276 -7.08 11.42 18.02
N SER A 277 -7.28 12.62 18.59
CA SER A 277 -6.62 13.06 19.81
C SER A 277 -7.62 13.65 20.81
N ARG A 278 -7.18 13.81 22.07
CA ARG A 278 -7.95 14.55 23.08
C ARG A 278 -8.31 15.97 22.61
N ALA A 279 -7.39 16.63 21.91
CA ALA A 279 -7.61 17.94 21.32
C ALA A 279 -8.68 17.89 20.21
N ASP A 280 -8.63 16.89 19.33
CA ASP A 280 -9.62 16.72 18.26
C ASP A 280 -11.01 16.42 18.83
N VAL A 281 -11.09 15.56 19.85
CA VAL A 281 -12.37 15.26 20.52
C VAL A 281 -12.93 16.53 21.15
N PHE A 282 -12.09 17.36 21.76
CA PHE A 282 -12.51 18.64 22.34
C PHE A 282 -13.00 19.62 21.26
N ASN A 283 -12.31 19.71 20.13
CA ASN A 283 -12.65 20.62 19.03
C ASN A 283 -13.78 20.11 18.11
N SER A 284 -14.14 18.83 18.20
CA SER A 284 -15.16 18.23 17.34
C SER A 284 -16.51 18.92 17.52
N LYS A 285 -17.12 19.34 16.42
CA LYS A 285 -18.49 19.88 16.36
C LYS A 285 -19.54 18.78 16.17
N GLN A 286 -19.13 17.57 15.80
CA GLN A 286 -20.00 16.42 15.55
C GLN A 286 -20.39 15.69 16.84
N LEU A 287 -19.59 15.85 17.91
CA LEU A 287 -19.83 15.21 19.20
C LEU A 287 -20.42 16.20 20.20
N THR A 288 -21.49 15.80 20.89
CA THR A 288 -22.03 16.56 22.02
C THR A 288 -21.07 16.52 23.21
N MET A 289 -21.18 17.47 24.15
CA MET A 289 -20.34 17.46 25.37
C MET A 289 -20.49 16.16 26.19
N VAL A 290 -21.68 15.57 26.19
CA VAL A 290 -21.97 14.31 26.87
C VAL A 290 -21.25 13.16 26.17
N GLU A 291 -21.33 13.08 24.84
CA GLU A 291 -20.63 12.06 24.05
C GLU A 291 -19.11 12.16 24.18
N LYS A 292 -18.54 13.36 24.19
CA LYS A 292 -17.11 13.59 24.44
C LYS A 292 -16.67 12.98 25.78
N ARG A 293 -17.47 13.18 26.84
CA ARG A 293 -17.19 12.61 28.18
C ARG A 293 -17.32 11.09 28.19
N MET A 294 -18.34 10.55 27.54
CA MET A 294 -18.56 9.10 27.42
C MET A 294 -17.40 8.43 26.69
N LEU A 295 -16.99 8.98 25.54
CA LEU A 295 -15.87 8.48 24.74
C LEU A 295 -14.57 8.51 25.55
N MET A 296 -14.20 9.65 26.14
CA MET A 296 -12.96 9.77 26.89
C MET A 296 -12.92 8.79 28.08
N LYS A 297 -14.04 8.60 28.77
CA LYS A 297 -14.13 7.61 29.86
C LYS A 297 -13.90 6.19 29.35
N PHE A 298 -14.54 5.84 28.24
CA PHE A 298 -14.40 4.50 27.65
C PHE A 298 -12.99 4.23 27.10
N LEU A 299 -12.39 5.18 26.37
CA LEU A 299 -11.02 5.05 25.85
C LEU A 299 -9.98 4.95 26.99
N THR A 300 -10.19 5.66 28.10
CA THR A 300 -9.34 5.55 29.29
C THR A 300 -9.43 4.15 29.89
N PHE A 301 -10.64 3.58 29.96
CA PHE A 301 -10.82 2.18 30.36
C PHE A 301 -10.11 1.22 29.40
N CYS A 302 -10.26 1.39 28.08
CA CYS A 302 -9.62 0.51 27.10
C CYS A 302 -8.09 0.50 27.19
N MET A 303 -7.46 1.63 27.55
CA MET A 303 -6.00 1.68 27.75
C MET A 303 -5.50 0.75 28.85
N GLU A 304 -6.33 0.51 29.88
CA GLU A 304 -5.98 -0.28 31.06
C GLU A 304 -6.98 -1.41 31.32
N TYR A 305 -7.67 -1.90 30.28
CA TYR A 305 -8.81 -2.81 30.45
C TYR A 305 -8.43 -4.07 31.25
N GLU A 306 -7.21 -4.58 31.07
CA GLU A 306 -6.64 -5.74 31.78
C GLU A 306 -6.64 -5.58 33.32
N LYS A 307 -6.58 -4.34 33.83
CA LYS A 307 -6.66 -4.05 35.28
C LYS A 307 -8.10 -4.05 35.82
N HIS A 308 -9.09 -4.15 34.94
CA HIS A 308 -10.52 -4.12 35.26
C HIS A 308 -11.29 -5.33 34.69
N PRO A 309 -10.92 -6.58 35.01
CA PRO A 309 -11.63 -7.76 34.53
C PRO A 309 -13.12 -7.76 34.87
N ASP A 310 -13.49 -7.19 36.02
CA ASP A 310 -14.87 -7.05 36.48
C ASP A 310 -15.80 -6.35 35.49
N GLN A 311 -15.27 -5.51 34.60
CA GLN A 311 -16.07 -4.72 33.65
C GLN A 311 -16.35 -5.42 32.31
N TYR A 312 -15.62 -6.47 31.95
CA TYR A 312 -15.79 -7.17 30.67
C TYR A 312 -15.85 -8.69 30.78
N LYS A 313 -15.43 -9.30 31.90
CA LYS A 313 -15.30 -10.76 32.04
C LYS A 313 -16.62 -11.52 31.86
N ALA A 314 -17.76 -10.88 32.17
CA ALA A 314 -19.08 -11.45 31.91
C ALA A 314 -19.47 -11.50 30.42
N TYR A 315 -18.66 -10.89 29.55
CA TYR A 315 -18.95 -10.63 28.13
C TYR A 315 -17.82 -11.14 27.22
N GLU A 316 -16.93 -12.03 27.69
CA GLU A 316 -15.78 -12.50 26.90
C GLU A 316 -16.20 -13.24 25.62
N GLU A 317 -17.28 -14.04 25.73
CA GLU A 317 -17.77 -14.90 24.65
C GLU A 317 -18.72 -14.20 23.67
N ILE A 318 -19.14 -12.96 23.95
CA ILE A 318 -19.98 -12.20 23.02
C ILE A 318 -19.12 -11.35 22.07
N THR A 319 -19.76 -10.87 21.00
CA THR A 319 -19.08 -10.01 20.03
C THR A 319 -18.75 -8.65 20.65
N PHE A 320 -17.67 -8.01 20.17
CA PHE A 320 -17.32 -6.67 20.63
C PHE A 320 -18.42 -5.64 20.34
N SER A 321 -19.14 -5.78 19.23
CA SER A 321 -20.30 -4.94 18.90
C SER A 321 -21.42 -5.06 19.95
N GLU A 322 -21.76 -6.28 20.37
CA GLU A 322 -22.74 -6.51 21.43
C GLU A 322 -22.25 -5.99 22.78
N TYR A 323 -20.98 -6.19 23.10
CA TYR A 323 -20.39 -5.61 24.31
C TYR A 323 -20.51 -4.09 24.33
N LEU A 324 -20.19 -3.39 23.23
CA LEU A 324 -20.32 -1.94 23.12
C LEU A 324 -21.75 -1.44 23.38
N LYS A 325 -22.78 -2.22 23.00
CA LYS A 325 -24.19 -1.91 23.29
C LYS A 325 -24.54 -1.96 24.78
N THR A 326 -23.81 -2.76 25.56
CA THR A 326 -23.98 -2.82 27.03
C THR A 326 -23.28 -1.66 27.75
N GLN A 327 -22.37 -0.95 27.06
CA GLN A 327 -21.61 0.14 27.62
C GLN A 327 -22.37 1.46 27.59
N LYS A 328 -21.93 2.41 28.41
CA LYS A 328 -22.47 3.78 28.43
C LYS A 328 -21.96 4.59 27.23
N LEU A 329 -22.33 4.16 26.02
CA LEU A 329 -21.99 4.77 24.73
C LEU A 329 -23.26 4.96 23.91
N THR A 330 -23.37 6.08 23.19
CA THR A 330 -24.42 6.29 22.19
C THR A 330 -24.18 5.38 20.97
N PRO A 331 -25.18 5.07 20.13
CA PRO A 331 -24.95 4.33 18.89
C PRO A 331 -23.88 4.96 17.99
N ASN A 332 -23.83 6.29 17.96
CA ASN A 332 -22.76 7.09 17.35
C ASN A 332 -21.37 6.75 17.93
N LEU A 333 -21.30 6.73 19.27
CA LEU A 333 -20.21 6.21 20.10
C LEU A 333 -19.65 4.88 19.61
N GLN A 334 -20.55 3.91 19.62
CA GLN A 334 -20.26 2.52 19.33
C GLN A 334 -19.73 2.35 17.91
N TYR A 335 -20.34 3.06 16.95
CA TYR A 335 -19.92 3.06 15.55
C TYR A 335 -18.46 3.52 15.39
N PHE A 336 -18.06 4.67 15.96
CA PHE A 336 -16.69 5.17 15.85
C PHE A 336 -15.68 4.24 16.51
N VAL A 337 -16.00 3.73 17.70
CA VAL A 337 -15.12 2.80 18.41
C VAL A 337 -14.90 1.53 17.59
N LEU A 338 -15.98 0.94 17.06
CA LEU A 338 -15.91 -0.32 16.32
C LEU A 338 -15.20 -0.16 14.97
N HIS A 339 -15.60 0.83 14.17
CA HIS A 339 -15.19 0.91 12.77
C HIS A 339 -13.99 1.83 12.51
N SER A 340 -13.70 2.80 13.39
CA SER A 340 -12.63 3.78 13.17
C SER A 340 -11.43 3.60 14.11
N ILE A 341 -11.65 3.03 15.30
CA ILE A 341 -10.60 2.81 16.31
C ILE A 341 -10.18 1.34 16.33
N ALA A 342 -11.09 0.43 16.67
CA ALA A 342 -10.81 -1.00 16.73
C ALA A 342 -10.59 -1.57 15.32
N MET A 343 -11.38 -1.12 14.33
CA MET A 343 -11.39 -1.61 12.95
C MET A 343 -11.50 -3.14 12.86
N THR A 344 -12.31 -3.72 13.75
CA THR A 344 -12.55 -5.16 13.84
C THR A 344 -13.86 -5.56 13.17
N SER A 345 -14.03 -6.84 12.87
CA SER A 345 -15.28 -7.36 12.30
C SER A 345 -16.39 -7.31 13.34
N GLU A 346 -17.54 -6.74 12.97
CA GLU A 346 -18.72 -6.68 13.83
C GLU A 346 -19.20 -8.07 14.29
N LYS A 347 -19.13 -9.06 13.39
CA LYS A 347 -19.72 -10.39 13.59
C LYS A 347 -18.72 -11.44 14.05
N ALA A 348 -17.42 -11.25 13.75
CA ALA A 348 -16.40 -12.27 14.01
C ALA A 348 -15.56 -11.98 15.25
N SER A 349 -15.37 -10.70 15.62
CA SER A 349 -14.46 -10.36 16.72
C SER A 349 -15.14 -10.40 18.07
N ASN A 350 -14.56 -11.18 18.98
CA ASN A 350 -15.00 -11.22 20.38
C ASN A 350 -14.62 -9.95 21.15
N THR A 351 -15.19 -9.78 22.34
CA THR A 351 -14.94 -8.60 23.20
C THR A 351 -13.46 -8.36 23.48
N ILE A 352 -12.68 -9.41 23.72
CA ILE A 352 -11.26 -9.29 24.06
C ILE A 352 -10.45 -8.79 22.86
N GLU A 353 -10.73 -9.30 21.65
CA GLU A 353 -10.09 -8.84 20.42
C GLU A 353 -10.36 -7.36 20.16
N GLY A 354 -11.62 -6.92 20.32
CA GLY A 354 -11.98 -5.52 20.16
C GLY A 354 -11.31 -4.60 21.19
N LEU A 355 -11.22 -5.02 22.45
CA LEU A 355 -10.50 -4.29 23.50
C LEU A 355 -8.99 -4.22 23.22
N LYS A 356 -8.37 -5.34 22.79
CA LYS A 356 -6.95 -5.38 22.39
C LYS A 356 -6.67 -4.45 21.21
N ALA A 357 -7.51 -4.49 20.18
CA ALA A 357 -7.37 -3.62 19.00
C ALA A 357 -7.51 -2.14 19.38
N THR A 358 -8.52 -1.80 20.19
CA THR A 358 -8.73 -0.44 20.70
C THR A 358 -7.52 0.04 21.53
N LYS A 359 -7.03 -0.79 22.46
CA LYS A 359 -5.84 -0.48 23.26
C LYS A 359 -4.61 -0.26 22.38
N ASN A 360 -4.37 -1.14 21.40
CA ASN A 360 -3.23 -1.03 20.50
C ASN A 360 -3.28 0.27 19.68
N PHE A 361 -4.44 0.59 19.11
CA PHE A 361 -4.65 1.84 18.38
C PHE A 361 -4.28 3.04 19.26
N LEU A 362 -4.82 3.11 20.48
CA LEU A 362 -4.58 4.24 21.39
C LEU A 362 -3.12 4.33 21.83
N HIS A 363 -2.46 3.20 22.05
CA HIS A 363 -1.04 3.14 22.41
C HIS A 363 -0.11 3.63 21.28
N CYS A 364 -0.55 3.49 20.03
CA CYS A 364 0.18 3.95 18.85
C CYS A 364 0.04 5.46 18.58
N LEU A 365 -1.01 6.11 19.08
CA LEU A 365 -1.24 7.54 18.84
C LEU A 365 -0.10 8.40 19.39
N GLY A 366 0.32 9.40 18.63
CA GLY A 366 1.30 10.40 19.08
C GLY A 366 2.77 9.93 19.05
N ARG A 367 3.09 8.70 18.63
CA ARG A 367 4.50 8.23 18.55
C ARG A 367 5.30 9.00 17.48
N TYR A 368 4.73 9.18 16.30
CA TYR A 368 5.36 9.91 15.18
C TYR A 368 4.45 10.99 14.57
N GLY A 369 3.13 10.89 14.78
CA GLY A 369 2.13 11.79 14.24
C GLY A 369 0.83 11.73 15.02
N ASN A 370 -0.20 12.41 14.54
CA ASN A 370 -1.52 12.49 15.20
C ASN A 370 -2.34 11.19 15.10
N THR A 371 -2.04 10.33 14.11
CA THR A 371 -2.69 9.02 13.95
C THR A 371 -1.71 7.88 14.31
N PRO A 372 -2.17 6.62 14.43
CA PRO A 372 -1.33 5.51 14.84
C PRO A 372 -0.56 4.86 13.67
N PHE A 373 -0.60 5.42 12.46
CA PHE A 373 -0.08 4.75 11.26
C PHE A 373 1.01 5.53 10.54
N LEU A 374 1.86 4.74 9.88
CA LEU A 374 2.88 5.13 8.92
C LEU A 374 2.65 4.43 7.58
N PHE A 375 3.15 5.03 6.51
CA PHE A 375 3.21 4.44 5.17
C PHE A 375 4.62 4.60 4.59
N PRO A 376 5.26 3.54 4.08
CA PRO A 376 6.58 3.62 3.46
C PRO A 376 6.52 4.46 2.18
N LEU A 377 7.48 5.38 1.99
CA LEU A 377 7.67 6.05 0.70
C LEU A 377 7.93 4.99 -0.38
N TYR A 378 7.42 5.24 -1.58
CA TYR A 378 7.45 4.32 -2.73
C TYR A 378 6.61 3.04 -2.60
N GLY A 379 5.86 2.88 -1.51
CA GLY A 379 4.88 1.81 -1.36
C GLY A 379 5.34 0.64 -0.48
N GLN A 380 4.40 -0.25 -0.19
CA GLN A 380 4.62 -1.46 0.63
C GLN A 380 5.61 -2.44 -0.02
N GLY A 381 5.74 -2.42 -1.35
CA GLY A 381 6.69 -3.24 -2.10
C GLY A 381 8.17 -3.02 -1.74
N GLU A 382 8.50 -1.94 -1.04
CA GLU A 382 9.86 -1.69 -0.54
C GLU A 382 10.21 -2.58 0.66
N LEU A 383 9.23 -3.01 1.46
CA LEU A 383 9.49 -3.73 2.70
C LEU A 383 10.15 -5.10 2.48
N PRO A 384 9.69 -5.97 1.55
CA PRO A 384 10.40 -7.20 1.23
C PRO A 384 11.85 -6.94 0.78
N GLN A 385 12.06 -5.92 -0.07
CA GLN A 385 13.39 -5.55 -0.57
C GLN A 385 14.34 -5.09 0.54
N CYS A 386 13.83 -4.37 1.54
CA CYS A 386 14.60 -3.94 2.70
C CYS A 386 15.18 -5.14 3.47
N PHE A 387 14.36 -6.18 3.71
CA PHE A 387 14.83 -7.41 4.36
C PHE A 387 15.71 -8.26 3.42
N CYS A 388 15.39 -8.33 2.13
CA CYS A 388 16.24 -8.98 1.14
C CYS A 388 17.67 -8.40 1.15
N ARG A 389 17.78 -7.06 1.25
CA ARG A 389 19.06 -6.38 1.37
C ARG A 389 19.80 -6.76 2.64
N MET A 390 19.12 -6.87 3.78
CA MET A 390 19.75 -7.36 5.02
C MET A 390 20.34 -8.76 4.83
N CYS A 391 19.57 -9.69 4.26
CA CYS A 391 20.08 -11.02 3.93
C CYS A 391 21.30 -10.97 2.99
N ALA A 392 21.26 -10.17 1.93
CA ALA A 392 22.39 -10.05 0.99
C ALA A 392 23.66 -9.50 1.67
N VAL A 393 23.53 -8.51 2.56
CA VAL A 393 24.66 -7.94 3.33
C VAL A 393 25.35 -9.00 4.19
N PHE A 394 24.61 -9.99 4.69
CA PHE A 394 25.14 -11.10 5.51
C PHE A 394 25.47 -12.36 4.69
N GLY A 395 25.63 -12.22 3.37
CA GLY A 395 26.13 -13.29 2.49
C GLY A 395 25.05 -14.14 1.82
N GLY A 396 23.77 -13.78 1.94
CA GLY A 396 22.70 -14.40 1.18
C GLY A 396 22.85 -14.18 -0.33
N ILE A 397 22.68 -15.24 -1.11
CA ILE A 397 22.74 -15.21 -2.59
C ILE A 397 21.33 -15.07 -3.15
N TYR A 398 21.16 -14.17 -4.12
CA TYR A 398 19.87 -13.85 -4.74
C TYR A 398 19.83 -14.22 -6.21
N CYS A 399 18.77 -14.92 -6.64
CA CYS A 399 18.52 -15.19 -8.06
C CYS A 399 17.06 -14.89 -8.43
N LEU A 400 16.83 -13.77 -9.13
CA LEU A 400 15.55 -13.50 -9.81
C LEU A 400 15.52 -14.18 -11.18
N ARG A 401 14.31 -14.41 -11.72
CA ARG A 401 14.08 -15.18 -12.97
C ARG A 401 14.65 -16.59 -12.88
N HIS A 402 14.64 -17.16 -11.68
CA HIS A 402 15.25 -18.45 -11.37
C HIS A 402 14.21 -19.33 -10.71
N SER A 403 13.45 -20.07 -11.53
CA SER A 403 12.43 -20.99 -11.03
C SER A 403 13.03 -22.32 -10.59
N VAL A 404 12.33 -22.99 -9.69
CA VAL A 404 12.66 -24.32 -9.18
C VAL A 404 11.64 -25.32 -9.72
N GLN A 405 12.12 -26.44 -10.24
CA GLN A 405 11.25 -27.45 -10.89
C GLN A 405 10.68 -28.43 -9.87
N CYS A 406 11.50 -28.92 -8.93
CA CYS A 406 11.05 -29.86 -7.91
C CYS A 406 11.91 -29.83 -6.64
N LEU A 407 11.32 -30.35 -5.56
CA LEU A 407 12.00 -30.74 -4.33
C LEU A 407 12.40 -32.21 -4.43
N VAL A 408 13.64 -32.53 -4.09
CA VAL A 408 14.14 -33.91 -4.05
C VAL A 408 14.03 -34.45 -2.63
N VAL A 409 13.32 -35.56 -2.45
CA VAL A 409 13.02 -36.17 -1.16
C VAL A 409 13.61 -37.56 -1.08
N ASP A 410 14.21 -37.87 0.06
CA ASP A 410 14.69 -39.20 0.38
C ASP A 410 13.53 -40.13 0.75
N LYS A 411 13.39 -41.29 0.08
CA LYS A 411 12.34 -42.25 0.37
C LYS A 411 12.45 -42.89 1.76
N GLU A 412 13.66 -43.05 2.28
CA GLU A 412 13.90 -43.69 3.58
C GLU A 412 13.73 -42.68 4.72
N SER A 413 14.46 -41.56 4.67
CA SER A 413 14.40 -40.57 5.75
C SER A 413 13.20 -39.62 5.69
N ARG A 414 12.46 -39.60 4.56
CA ARG A 414 11.33 -38.71 4.28
C ARG A 414 11.68 -37.22 4.44
N LYS A 415 12.97 -36.86 4.33
CA LYS A 415 13.47 -35.48 4.36
C LYS A 415 13.80 -34.98 2.96
N CYS A 416 13.57 -33.70 2.72
CA CYS A 416 14.04 -33.05 1.51
C CYS A 416 15.57 -32.89 1.57
N LYS A 417 16.25 -33.26 0.49
CA LYS A 417 17.72 -33.22 0.35
C LYS A 417 18.20 -32.05 -0.48
N ALA A 418 17.46 -31.71 -1.52
CA ALA A 418 17.89 -30.75 -2.53
C ALA A 418 16.69 -30.18 -3.29
N ILE A 419 16.95 -29.14 -4.08
CA ILE A 419 16.08 -28.73 -5.18
C ILE A 419 16.74 -29.05 -6.53
N ILE A 420 15.93 -29.11 -7.58
CA ILE A 420 16.41 -29.04 -8.97
C ILE A 420 15.86 -27.76 -9.58
N ASP A 421 16.74 -26.88 -10.04
CA ASP A 421 16.34 -25.62 -10.65
C ASP A 421 15.95 -25.75 -12.14
N GLN A 422 15.52 -24.65 -12.75
CA GLN A 422 15.13 -24.63 -14.16
C GLN A 422 16.24 -24.98 -15.16
N PHE A 423 17.51 -24.90 -14.74
CA PHE A 423 18.67 -25.28 -15.54
C PHE A 423 19.09 -26.73 -15.33
N GLY A 424 18.37 -27.46 -14.47
CA GLY A 424 18.73 -28.81 -14.09
C GLY A 424 19.92 -28.87 -13.14
N GLN A 425 20.24 -27.79 -12.42
CA GLN A 425 21.24 -27.83 -11.37
C GLN A 425 20.61 -28.37 -10.09
N ARG A 426 21.22 -29.41 -9.51
CA ARG A 426 20.87 -29.94 -8.20
C ARG A 426 21.57 -29.14 -7.10
N ILE A 427 20.81 -28.58 -6.16
CA ILE A 427 21.32 -27.73 -5.08
C ILE A 427 20.87 -28.30 -3.73
N ILE A 428 21.83 -28.70 -2.90
CA ILE A 428 21.61 -29.35 -1.60
C ILE A 428 21.32 -28.31 -0.53
N SER A 429 20.40 -28.61 0.39
CA SER A 429 20.12 -27.78 1.56
C SER A 429 19.58 -28.58 2.74
N LYS A 430 19.70 -28.02 3.94
CA LYS A 430 19.14 -28.59 5.18
C LYS A 430 17.69 -28.16 5.37
N HIS A 431 17.37 -26.91 5.02
CA HIS A 431 16.05 -26.30 5.20
C HIS A 431 15.56 -25.69 3.88
N PHE A 432 14.27 -25.85 3.61
CA PHE A 432 13.62 -25.35 2.40
C PHE A 432 12.40 -24.54 2.78
N LEU A 433 12.37 -23.24 2.52
CA LEU A 433 11.22 -22.39 2.74
C LEU A 433 10.60 -22.08 1.41
N VAL A 434 9.30 -22.31 1.29
CA VAL A 434 8.58 -22.20 0.02
C VAL A 434 7.30 -21.42 0.28
N GLU A 435 7.10 -20.35 -0.48
CA GLU A 435 5.83 -19.62 -0.47
C GLU A 435 4.72 -20.46 -1.13
N ASP A 436 3.50 -20.34 -0.60
CA ASP A 436 2.31 -21.11 -1.00
C ASP A 436 2.11 -21.25 -2.52
N SER A 437 2.28 -20.17 -3.28
CA SER A 437 2.00 -20.14 -4.72
C SER A 437 2.92 -21.06 -5.55
N TYR A 438 4.08 -21.42 -5.01
CA TYR A 438 5.03 -22.32 -5.64
C TYR A 438 4.68 -23.80 -5.45
N PHE A 439 3.72 -24.15 -4.60
CA PHE A 439 3.29 -25.55 -4.49
C PHE A 439 2.35 -25.95 -5.61
N SER A 440 2.46 -27.20 -6.04
CA SER A 440 1.56 -27.78 -7.05
C SER A 440 0.12 -27.91 -6.53
N GLU A 441 -0.84 -28.01 -7.45
CA GLU A 441 -2.25 -28.28 -7.10
C GLU A 441 -2.43 -29.58 -6.33
N ASN A 442 -1.61 -30.60 -6.63
CA ASN A 442 -1.65 -31.87 -5.90
C ASN A 442 -1.21 -31.71 -4.44
N THR A 443 -0.15 -30.94 -4.20
CA THR A 443 0.32 -30.60 -2.85
C THR A 443 -0.74 -29.81 -2.07
N CYS A 444 -1.51 -28.97 -2.76
CA CYS A 444 -2.50 -28.08 -2.16
C CYS A 444 -3.94 -28.60 -2.19
N SER A 445 -4.19 -29.86 -2.57
CA SER A 445 -5.55 -30.32 -2.90
C SER A 445 -6.53 -30.34 -1.72
N HIS A 446 -6.03 -30.33 -0.48
CA HIS A 446 -6.82 -30.23 0.76
C HIS A 446 -6.79 -28.84 1.40
N VAL A 447 -6.09 -27.89 0.79
CA VAL A 447 -5.97 -26.53 1.32
C VAL A 447 -7.24 -25.73 0.96
N GLN A 448 -7.85 -25.15 1.98
CA GLN A 448 -9.00 -24.27 1.82
C GLN A 448 -8.53 -22.82 1.91
N TYR A 449 -8.37 -22.19 0.75
CA TYR A 449 -7.95 -20.80 0.68
C TYR A 449 -9.11 -19.84 0.94
N ARG A 450 -8.79 -18.73 1.60
CA ARG A 450 -9.63 -17.52 1.59
C ARG A 450 -9.25 -16.66 0.38
N GLN A 451 -10.00 -15.59 0.16
CA GLN A 451 -9.73 -14.63 -0.91
C GLN A 451 -9.80 -13.20 -0.35
N ILE A 452 -9.01 -12.31 -0.93
CA ILE A 452 -8.96 -10.88 -0.66
C ILE A 452 -9.47 -10.15 -1.89
N SER A 453 -10.50 -9.32 -1.70
CA SER A 453 -11.02 -8.46 -2.76
C SER A 453 -10.20 -7.18 -2.75
N ARG A 454 -9.58 -6.87 -3.89
CA ARG A 454 -8.73 -5.69 -4.06
C ARG A 454 -9.22 -4.82 -5.19
N SER A 455 -9.16 -3.50 -4.96
CA SER A 455 -9.26 -2.52 -6.02
C SER A 455 -8.19 -1.45 -5.89
N VAL A 456 -7.70 -0.98 -7.03
CA VAL A 456 -6.75 0.12 -7.15
C VAL A 456 -7.34 1.15 -8.10
N LEU A 457 -7.42 2.40 -7.64
CA LEU A 457 -8.03 3.51 -8.35
C LEU A 457 -7.01 4.65 -8.51
N ILE A 458 -7.04 5.30 -9.67
CA ILE A 458 -6.39 6.59 -9.90
C ILE A 458 -7.48 7.65 -9.95
N THR A 459 -7.41 8.66 -9.07
CA THR A 459 -8.41 9.73 -8.98
C THR A 459 -7.76 11.11 -9.11
N ASP A 460 -8.56 12.14 -9.44
CA ASP A 460 -8.07 13.50 -9.66
C ASP A 460 -8.00 14.38 -8.40
N ARG A 461 -8.64 13.95 -7.30
CA ARG A 461 -8.71 14.67 -6.03
C ARG A 461 -8.99 13.73 -4.86
N SER A 462 -8.83 14.26 -3.65
CA SER A 462 -9.10 13.51 -2.41
C SER A 462 -10.60 13.32 -2.16
N VAL A 463 -10.97 12.20 -1.52
CA VAL A 463 -12.32 11.88 -1.03
C VAL A 463 -12.86 12.90 -0.02
N LEU A 464 -11.98 13.65 0.63
CA LEU A 464 -12.34 14.74 1.53
C LEU A 464 -11.51 15.97 1.17
N LYS A 465 -12.17 16.96 0.53
CA LYS A 465 -11.55 18.20 0.09
C LYS A 465 -11.05 19.03 1.29
N THR A 466 -9.80 19.45 1.23
CA THR A 466 -9.13 20.31 2.21
C THR A 466 -8.20 21.29 1.50
N ASP A 467 -7.67 22.28 2.22
CA ASP A 467 -6.73 23.27 1.66
C ASP A 467 -5.36 22.65 1.33
N SER A 468 -5.00 21.55 2.01
CA SER A 468 -3.75 20.81 1.78
C SER A 468 -4.02 19.55 0.99
N ASP A 469 -3.46 19.45 -0.21
CA ASP A 469 -3.57 18.28 -1.07
C ASP A 469 -2.64 17.11 -0.66
N GLN A 470 -1.62 17.35 0.16
CA GLN A 470 -0.65 16.32 0.58
C GLN A 470 -1.08 15.55 1.85
N GLN A 471 -2.31 15.03 1.88
CA GLN A 471 -2.82 14.24 3.00
C GLN A 471 -2.95 12.75 2.63
N ILE A 472 -2.52 11.89 3.56
CA ILE A 472 -2.74 10.44 3.49
C ILE A 472 -3.87 10.10 4.46
N SER A 473 -4.82 9.31 4.00
CA SER A 473 -6.07 9.03 4.72
C SER A 473 -6.38 7.54 4.74
N ILE A 474 -6.93 7.07 5.85
CA ILE A 474 -7.65 5.78 5.91
C ILE A 474 -9.13 6.05 6.14
N LEU A 475 -9.98 5.41 5.37
CA LEU A 475 -11.43 5.43 5.47
C LEU A 475 -11.94 4.00 5.67
N THR A 476 -12.90 3.83 6.58
CA THR A 476 -13.61 2.57 6.75
C THR A 476 -15.07 2.71 6.34
N VAL A 477 -15.52 1.76 5.51
CA VAL A 477 -16.90 1.68 5.02
C VAL A 477 -17.49 0.36 5.50
N PRO A 478 -18.37 0.36 6.50
CA PRO A 478 -19.01 -0.87 6.99
C PRO A 478 -19.84 -1.55 5.91
N GLY A 479 -19.96 -2.88 5.99
CA GLY A 479 -20.83 -3.65 5.11
C GLY A 479 -22.31 -3.36 5.40
N GLU A 480 -23.08 -3.02 4.37
CA GLU A 480 -24.52 -2.72 4.51
C GLU A 480 -25.38 -3.98 4.43
N GLU A 481 -24.93 -4.98 3.66
CA GLU A 481 -25.69 -6.20 3.42
C GLU A 481 -25.21 -7.37 4.32
N PRO A 482 -26.13 -8.25 4.77
CA PRO A 482 -25.75 -9.46 5.49
C PRO A 482 -24.78 -10.32 4.67
N GLY A 483 -23.59 -10.56 5.22
CA GLY A 483 -22.57 -11.38 4.56
C GLY A 483 -21.49 -10.58 3.83
N THR A 484 -21.59 -9.24 3.83
CA THR A 484 -20.51 -8.35 3.38
C THR A 484 -19.57 -7.99 4.54
N PHE A 485 -18.29 -7.82 4.21
CA PHE A 485 -17.27 -7.39 5.15
C PHE A 485 -17.06 -5.88 5.07
N ALA A 486 -16.52 -5.27 6.13
CA ALA A 486 -16.12 -3.87 6.08
C ALA A 486 -15.02 -3.65 5.03
N VAL A 487 -15.19 -2.62 4.21
CA VAL A 487 -14.23 -2.22 3.18
C VAL A 487 -13.32 -1.15 3.76
N ARG A 488 -12.01 -1.38 3.66
CA ARG A 488 -10.99 -0.39 3.97
C ARG A 488 -10.60 0.35 2.70
N VAL A 489 -10.48 1.66 2.80
CA VAL A 489 -10.06 2.54 1.71
C VAL A 489 -8.84 3.33 2.19
N ILE A 490 -7.70 3.17 1.52
CA ILE A 490 -6.47 3.92 1.81
C ILE A 490 -6.22 4.84 0.64
N GLU A 491 -6.12 6.14 0.93
CA GLU A 491 -5.86 7.19 -0.05
C GLU A 491 -4.43 7.71 0.11
N LEU A 492 -3.66 7.62 -0.97
CA LEU A 492 -2.26 8.05 -1.04
C LEU A 492 -2.15 9.27 -1.96
N CYS A 493 -1.57 10.34 -1.44
CA CYS A 493 -1.25 11.56 -2.19
C CYS A 493 0.13 11.46 -2.87
N PRO A 494 0.47 12.33 -3.85
CA PRO A 494 1.74 12.26 -4.58
C PRO A 494 3.00 12.28 -3.70
N SER A 495 2.95 12.89 -2.50
CA SER A 495 4.11 12.90 -1.59
C SER A 495 4.47 11.55 -0.95
N THR A 496 3.67 10.49 -1.16
CA THR A 496 4.05 9.10 -0.86
C THR A 496 4.98 8.51 -1.92
N MET A 497 5.16 9.21 -3.04
CA MET A 497 5.90 8.73 -4.21
C MET A 497 5.26 7.50 -4.89
N THR A 498 3.95 7.31 -4.71
CA THR A 498 3.20 6.18 -5.33
C THR A 498 2.32 6.60 -6.51
N CYS A 499 2.18 7.89 -6.80
CA CYS A 499 1.45 8.41 -7.96
C CYS A 499 2.01 9.75 -8.45
N MET A 500 1.66 10.11 -9.69
CA MET A 500 2.04 11.41 -10.29
C MET A 500 1.32 12.60 -9.62
N LYS A 501 1.87 13.81 -9.78
CA LYS A 501 1.21 15.03 -9.31
C LYS A 501 -0.17 15.21 -9.95
N GLY A 502 -1.12 15.72 -9.17
CA GLY A 502 -2.49 15.91 -9.61
C GLY A 502 -3.37 14.66 -9.54
N THR A 503 -2.82 13.51 -9.13
CA THR A 503 -3.61 12.30 -8.87
C THR A 503 -3.48 11.82 -7.43
N TYR A 504 -4.40 10.96 -7.03
CA TYR A 504 -4.30 10.13 -5.83
C TYR A 504 -4.37 8.67 -6.23
N LEU A 505 -3.63 7.83 -5.52
CA LEU A 505 -3.74 6.39 -5.61
C LEU A 505 -4.60 5.90 -4.45
N VAL A 506 -5.76 5.33 -4.77
CA VAL A 506 -6.71 4.86 -3.76
C VAL A 506 -6.82 3.36 -3.83
N HIS A 507 -6.60 2.70 -2.70
CA HIS A 507 -6.68 1.26 -2.56
C HIS A 507 -7.90 0.87 -1.75
N LEU A 508 -8.67 -0.12 -2.23
CA LEU A 508 -9.79 -0.72 -1.49
C LEU A 508 -9.50 -2.19 -1.18
N THR A 509 -9.81 -2.62 0.04
CA THR A 509 -9.58 -3.99 0.50
C THR A 509 -10.71 -4.48 1.39
N CYS A 510 -11.18 -5.70 1.14
CA CYS A 510 -11.98 -6.48 2.09
C CYS A 510 -11.73 -7.98 1.91
N THR A 511 -12.18 -8.77 2.88
CA THR A 511 -12.29 -10.22 2.69
C THR A 511 -13.34 -10.47 1.61
N SER A 512 -13.03 -11.35 0.66
CA SER A 512 -13.93 -11.58 -0.46
C SER A 512 -15.19 -12.32 -0.03
N SER A 513 -16.34 -11.85 -0.52
CA SER A 513 -17.60 -12.59 -0.50
C SER A 513 -17.91 -13.14 -1.90
N LYS A 514 -17.52 -12.41 -2.95
CA LYS A 514 -17.66 -12.81 -4.36
C LYS A 514 -16.42 -12.37 -5.17
N THR A 515 -16.61 -11.87 -6.39
CA THR A 515 -15.55 -11.20 -7.14
C THR A 515 -15.20 -9.85 -6.53
N ALA A 516 -13.97 -9.40 -6.73
CA ALA A 516 -13.51 -8.13 -6.19
C ALA A 516 -14.33 -6.93 -6.67
N ARG A 517 -14.81 -6.97 -7.90
CA ARG A 517 -15.70 -5.92 -8.42
C ARG A 517 -17.05 -5.92 -7.73
N GLU A 518 -17.71 -7.08 -7.61
CA GLU A 518 -19.01 -7.16 -6.93
C GLU A 518 -18.92 -6.69 -5.47
N ASP A 519 -17.82 -6.99 -4.79
CA ASP A 519 -17.60 -6.59 -3.39
C ASP A 519 -17.27 -5.09 -3.24
N LEU A 520 -16.57 -4.49 -4.19
CA LEU A 520 -15.96 -3.15 -4.02
C LEU A 520 -16.59 -2.04 -4.87
N GLU A 521 -17.14 -2.36 -6.04
CA GLU A 521 -17.77 -1.37 -6.93
C GLU A 521 -18.89 -0.57 -6.25
N PRO A 522 -19.74 -1.13 -5.36
CA PRO A 522 -20.72 -0.35 -4.61
C PRO A 522 -20.09 0.76 -3.76
N VAL A 523 -18.91 0.53 -3.17
CA VAL A 523 -18.16 1.54 -2.42
C VAL A 523 -17.51 2.55 -3.35
N VAL A 524 -16.96 2.11 -4.48
CA VAL A 524 -16.38 2.99 -5.50
C VAL A 524 -17.42 3.98 -6.02
N ARG A 525 -18.64 3.53 -6.36
CA ARG A 525 -19.73 4.42 -6.83
C ARG A 525 -20.24 5.39 -5.76
N LYS A 526 -20.15 5.01 -4.47
CA LYS A 526 -20.49 5.92 -3.36
C LYS A 526 -19.48 7.05 -3.24
N LEU A 527 -18.19 6.76 -3.42
CA LEU A 527 -17.11 7.72 -3.21
C LEU A 527 -16.71 8.52 -4.45
N PHE A 528 -16.89 7.96 -5.64
CA PHE A 528 -16.32 8.51 -6.88
C PHE A 528 -17.34 8.58 -8.02
N THR A 529 -17.11 9.51 -8.95
CA THR A 529 -17.85 9.60 -10.21
C THR A 529 -16.92 9.17 -11.36
N PRO A 530 -17.31 8.20 -12.22
CA PRO A 530 -16.55 7.87 -13.42
C PRO A 530 -16.33 9.11 -14.28
N TYR A 531 -15.13 9.30 -14.81
CA TYR A 531 -14.85 10.41 -15.71
C TYR A 531 -15.72 10.27 -16.99
N THR A 532 -16.53 11.29 -17.31
CA THR A 532 -17.30 11.39 -18.56
C THR A 532 -17.06 12.76 -19.21
N GLU A 533 -17.05 12.81 -20.54
CA GLU A 533 -16.85 14.05 -21.29
C GLU A 533 -18.10 14.96 -21.30
N THR A 534 -19.28 14.45 -20.92
CA THR A 534 -20.54 15.19 -20.97
C THR A 534 -20.84 16.02 -19.70
N GLU A 535 -20.17 15.77 -18.57
CA GLU A 535 -20.37 16.49 -17.30
C GLU A 535 -19.53 17.78 -17.18
N ILE A 536 -19.05 18.33 -18.30
CA ILE A 536 -18.12 19.47 -18.31
C ILE A 536 -18.85 20.82 -18.10
N GLU A 537 -20.16 20.89 -18.33
CA GLU A 537 -20.92 22.14 -18.25
C GLU A 537 -21.56 22.40 -16.87
N ASN A 538 -21.58 21.41 -15.97
CA ASN A 538 -22.09 21.58 -14.61
C ASN A 538 -20.94 21.63 -13.59
N GLU A 539 -20.66 22.82 -13.05
CA GLU A 539 -19.53 23.10 -12.15
C GLU A 539 -19.64 22.50 -10.73
N GLU A 540 -20.67 21.71 -10.42
CA GLU A 540 -20.91 21.16 -9.07
C GLU A 540 -20.70 19.64 -8.96
N VAL A 541 -19.60 19.10 -9.49
CA VAL A 541 -19.24 17.70 -9.20
C VAL A 541 -18.67 17.60 -7.77
N GLU A 542 -19.51 17.19 -6.82
CA GLU A 542 -19.17 17.02 -5.40
C GLU A 542 -18.11 15.91 -5.16
N LYS A 543 -18.16 14.82 -5.94
CA LYS A 543 -17.27 13.66 -5.79
C LYS A 543 -15.98 13.77 -6.63
N PRO A 544 -14.87 13.15 -6.20
CA PRO A 544 -13.68 12.99 -7.02
C PRO A 544 -13.95 12.21 -8.30
N ARG A 545 -13.25 12.55 -9.38
CA ARG A 545 -13.35 11.82 -10.65
C ARG A 545 -12.43 10.61 -10.62
N LEU A 546 -12.98 9.49 -11.05
CA LEU A 546 -12.25 8.24 -11.24
C LEU A 546 -11.68 8.19 -12.66
N LEU A 547 -10.36 8.08 -12.77
CA LEU A 547 -9.62 8.11 -14.05
C LEU A 547 -9.33 6.69 -14.55
N TRP A 548 -8.93 5.79 -13.65
CA TRP A 548 -8.60 4.41 -13.94
C TRP A 548 -8.92 3.53 -12.73
N ALA A 549 -9.39 2.31 -12.97
CA ALA A 549 -9.72 1.34 -11.93
C ALA A 549 -9.27 -0.07 -12.31
N LEU A 550 -8.74 -0.79 -11.34
CA LEU A 550 -8.43 -2.22 -11.39
C LEU A 550 -9.15 -2.92 -10.25
N TYR A 551 -9.72 -4.08 -10.51
CA TYR A 551 -10.27 -5.01 -9.54
C TYR A 551 -9.64 -6.39 -9.75
N PHE A 552 -9.30 -7.08 -8.66
CA PHE A 552 -8.83 -8.47 -8.71
C PHE A 552 -9.02 -9.14 -7.33
N ASN A 553 -9.21 -10.45 -7.34
CA ASN A 553 -9.11 -11.27 -6.13
C ASN A 553 -7.69 -11.80 -5.98
N MET A 554 -7.18 -11.78 -4.76
CA MET A 554 -5.90 -12.36 -4.38
C MET A 554 -6.13 -13.48 -3.36
N ARG A 555 -5.48 -14.62 -3.56
CA ARG A 555 -5.50 -15.75 -2.63
C ARG A 555 -4.98 -15.31 -1.26
N ASP A 556 -5.76 -15.62 -0.23
CA ASP A 556 -5.34 -15.54 1.17
C ASP A 556 -5.04 -16.96 1.68
N SER A 557 -3.74 -17.27 1.74
CA SER A 557 -3.18 -18.51 2.29
C SER A 557 -2.70 -18.35 3.73
N SER A 558 -3.02 -17.24 4.39
CA SER A 558 -2.65 -17.01 5.78
C SER A 558 -3.47 -17.90 6.72
N ASP A 559 -2.90 -18.24 7.88
CA ASP A 559 -3.49 -19.10 8.92
C ASP A 559 -3.83 -20.54 8.45
N VAL A 560 -3.27 -20.98 7.32
CA VAL A 560 -3.38 -22.37 6.86
C VAL A 560 -2.44 -23.26 7.66
N SER A 561 -2.95 -24.38 8.19
CA SER A 561 -2.14 -25.35 8.89
C SER A 561 -1.24 -26.11 7.92
N ARG A 562 0.01 -26.36 8.34
CA ARG A 562 0.95 -27.22 7.61
C ARG A 562 0.35 -28.57 7.21
N ASN A 563 -0.50 -29.15 8.06
CA ASN A 563 -1.08 -30.47 7.82
C ASN A 563 -2.12 -30.49 6.69
N SER A 564 -2.52 -29.32 6.18
CA SER A 564 -3.40 -29.20 5.02
C SER A 564 -2.67 -29.44 3.69
N TYR A 565 -1.33 -29.41 3.69
CA TYR A 565 -0.51 -29.68 2.52
C TYR A 565 -0.08 -31.16 2.49
N ASN A 566 -0.17 -31.77 1.31
CA ASN A 566 0.11 -33.18 1.14
C ASN A 566 1.62 -33.45 1.07
N ASP A 567 2.03 -34.54 1.73
CA ASP A 567 3.35 -35.17 1.57
C ASP A 567 4.57 -34.26 1.82
N LEU A 568 4.41 -33.15 2.54
CA LEU A 568 5.52 -32.23 2.79
C LEU A 568 6.54 -32.77 3.81
N PRO A 569 7.83 -32.92 3.43
CA PRO A 569 8.90 -33.30 4.34
C PRO A 569 9.06 -32.33 5.50
N SER A 570 9.37 -32.84 6.70
CA SER A 570 9.46 -32.04 7.94
C SER A 570 10.41 -30.82 7.88
N ASN A 571 11.41 -30.83 7.00
CA ASN A 571 12.37 -29.75 6.80
C ASN A 571 12.04 -28.83 5.61
N VAL A 572 10.87 -29.00 5.00
CA VAL A 572 10.26 -28.05 4.07
C VAL A 572 9.25 -27.23 4.86
N TYR A 573 9.35 -25.91 4.86
CA TYR A 573 8.49 -24.99 5.59
C TYR A 573 7.68 -24.14 4.60
N VAL A 574 6.46 -23.78 4.99
CA VAL A 574 5.53 -23.03 4.13
C VAL A 574 5.42 -21.60 4.64
N CYS A 575 5.59 -20.63 3.76
CA CYS A 575 5.20 -19.24 4.01
C CYS A 575 3.89 -18.94 3.29
N SER A 576 3.03 -18.13 3.90
CA SER A 576 1.80 -17.68 3.25
C SER A 576 2.03 -16.42 2.41
N GLY A 577 1.12 -16.18 1.48
CA GLY A 577 0.96 -14.86 0.87
C GLY A 577 0.40 -13.81 1.84
N PRO A 578 0.01 -12.64 1.31
CA PRO A 578 -0.59 -11.57 2.11
C PRO A 578 -1.92 -11.97 2.77
N ASP A 579 -2.13 -11.51 4.00
CA ASP A 579 -3.41 -11.60 4.71
C ASP A 579 -4.27 -10.34 4.54
N CYS A 580 -5.58 -10.45 4.79
CA CYS A 580 -6.52 -9.32 4.69
C CYS A 580 -6.40 -8.29 5.84
N GLY A 581 -5.56 -8.49 6.86
CA GLY A 581 -5.38 -7.56 7.97
C GLY A 581 -4.79 -6.20 7.58
N LEU A 582 -4.95 -5.18 8.44
CA LEU A 582 -4.42 -3.82 8.18
C LEU A 582 -2.89 -3.74 8.34
N GLY A 583 -2.35 -4.46 9.32
CA GLY A 583 -0.92 -4.51 9.62
C GLY A 583 -0.22 -5.74 9.04
N ASN A 584 1.05 -5.90 9.43
CA ASN A 584 1.94 -6.97 8.96
C ASN A 584 2.27 -8.02 10.05
N ASP A 585 1.45 -8.10 11.10
CA ASP A 585 1.69 -8.99 12.24
C ASP A 585 1.74 -10.46 11.83
N ASN A 586 0.89 -10.89 10.88
CA ASN A 586 0.89 -12.27 10.39
C ASN A 586 2.24 -12.63 9.74
N ALA A 587 2.74 -11.78 8.85
CA ALA A 587 4.03 -11.98 8.16
C ALA A 587 5.21 -12.07 9.15
N VAL A 588 5.25 -11.20 10.16
CA VAL A 588 6.33 -11.22 11.17
C VAL A 588 6.22 -12.45 12.07
N LYS A 589 5.02 -12.78 12.57
CA LYS A 589 4.82 -13.93 13.46
C LYS A 589 5.20 -15.25 12.79
N GLN A 590 4.79 -15.46 11.53
CA GLN A 590 5.13 -16.69 10.84
C GLN A 590 6.66 -16.78 10.60
N ALA A 591 7.30 -15.67 10.21
CA ALA A 591 8.75 -15.64 10.01
C ALA A 591 9.52 -15.92 11.31
N GLU A 592 9.12 -15.31 12.44
CA GLU A 592 9.72 -15.58 13.74
C GLU A 592 9.51 -17.03 14.19
N THR A 593 8.30 -17.57 14.00
CA THR A 593 7.99 -18.98 14.32
C THR A 593 8.87 -19.94 13.52
N LEU A 594 8.98 -19.71 12.20
CA LEU A 594 9.82 -20.52 11.32
C LEU A 594 11.30 -20.37 11.68
N PHE A 595 11.75 -19.17 12.04
CA PHE A 595 13.13 -18.94 12.48
C PHE A 595 13.47 -19.77 13.72
N GLN A 596 12.60 -19.80 14.72
CA GLN A 596 12.80 -20.59 15.93
C GLN A 596 12.88 -22.11 15.65
N LEU A 597 12.21 -22.59 14.61
CA LEU A 597 12.29 -23.99 14.17
C LEU A 597 13.61 -24.32 13.44
N ILE A 598 14.18 -23.36 12.72
CA ILE A 598 15.41 -23.54 11.92
C ILE A 598 16.66 -23.27 12.77
N CYS A 599 16.64 -22.20 13.56
CA CYS A 599 17.72 -21.69 14.39
C CYS A 599 17.26 -21.59 15.86
N PRO A 600 17.07 -22.71 16.57
CA PRO A 600 16.59 -22.69 17.94
C PRO A 600 17.60 -22.00 18.88
N ASN A 601 17.10 -21.17 19.79
CA ASN A 601 17.87 -20.37 20.76
C ASN A 601 18.72 -19.23 20.17
N GLU A 602 18.59 -18.93 18.88
CA GLU A 602 19.21 -17.76 18.25
C GLU A 602 18.34 -16.51 18.41
N ASP A 603 18.96 -15.32 18.41
CA ASP A 603 18.20 -14.06 18.44
C ASP A 603 17.59 -13.76 17.06
N PHE A 604 16.32 -13.35 17.06
CA PHE A 604 15.58 -13.05 15.84
C PHE A 604 15.93 -11.64 15.34
N CYS A 605 16.66 -11.56 14.22
CA CYS A 605 17.12 -10.33 13.57
C CYS A 605 17.80 -9.31 14.52
N PRO A 606 18.91 -9.68 15.20
CA PRO A 606 19.69 -8.74 16.00
C PRO A 606 20.26 -7.61 15.13
N PRO A 607 20.51 -6.42 15.71
CA PRO A 607 21.17 -5.34 14.98
C PRO A 607 22.52 -5.82 14.41
N PRO A 608 22.90 -5.36 13.21
CA PRO A 608 24.25 -5.58 12.70
C PRO A 608 25.25 -4.91 13.65
N PRO A 609 26.37 -5.58 14.00
CA PRO A 609 27.41 -4.93 14.80
C PRO A 609 27.96 -3.75 14.00
N ASN A 610 27.95 -2.55 14.58
CA ASN A 610 28.56 -1.39 13.96
C ASN A 610 30.07 -1.41 14.29
N PRO A 611 30.96 -1.57 13.30
CA PRO A 611 32.40 -1.63 13.57
C PRO A 611 32.93 -0.33 14.21
N GLU A 612 32.25 0.80 13.99
CA GLU A 612 32.61 2.10 14.57
C GLU A 612 32.32 2.20 16.09
N ASP A 613 31.49 1.31 16.64
CA ASP A 613 31.21 1.28 18.08
C ASP A 613 32.35 0.59 18.87
N ILE A 614 33.31 -0.05 18.18
CA ILE A 614 34.48 -0.70 18.79
C ILE A 614 35.57 0.37 19.01
N ILE A 615 35.67 0.89 20.23
CA ILE A 615 36.78 1.77 20.61
C ILE A 615 38.06 0.94 20.70
N ILE A 616 38.95 1.12 19.73
CA ILE A 616 40.31 0.57 19.78
C ILE A 616 41.14 1.52 20.65
N ASP A 617 41.56 1.09 21.84
CA ASP A 617 42.51 1.83 22.67
C ASP A 617 43.80 2.03 21.87
N GLY A 618 44.06 3.28 21.48
CA GLY A 618 45.26 3.66 20.77
C GLY A 618 46.47 3.71 21.71
N ASP A 619 47.26 2.64 21.73
CA ASP A 619 48.59 2.67 22.33
C ASP A 619 49.57 3.45 21.44
N ASN A 620 50.05 4.57 21.98
CA ASN A 620 51.36 5.22 21.75
C ASN A 620 52.12 4.87 20.45
N LEU A 621 51.86 5.60 19.37
CA LEU A 621 52.86 5.80 18.33
C LEU A 621 52.98 7.29 18.02
N GLN A 622 54.15 7.84 18.37
CA GLN A 622 54.61 9.16 17.95
C GLN A 622 54.48 9.29 16.43
N PRO A 623 54.03 10.44 15.89
CA PRO A 623 54.05 10.65 14.46
C PRO A 623 55.47 11.03 14.02
N GLU A 624 56.19 10.08 13.41
CA GLU A 624 57.36 10.42 12.59
C GLU A 624 56.91 11.07 11.28
N ALA A 625 57.45 12.29 11.10
CA ALA A 625 57.47 13.20 9.98
C ALA A 625 57.03 12.69 8.59
N SER A 626 56.13 13.44 7.96
CA SER A 626 56.18 13.70 6.52
C SER A 626 56.38 15.20 6.30
N GLU A 627 57.59 15.58 5.90
CA GLU A 627 57.89 16.87 5.31
C GLU A 627 57.22 16.98 3.94
N PHE A 628 56.47 18.05 3.69
CA PHE A 628 56.58 18.83 2.44
C PHE A 628 55.96 20.23 2.62
N SER A 629 56.85 21.18 2.89
CA SER A 629 56.92 22.58 2.42
C SER A 629 55.62 23.36 2.11
N VAL A 630 55.37 24.42 2.90
CA VAL A 630 55.04 25.75 2.35
C VAL A 630 55.86 26.80 3.10
N ILE A 631 56.65 27.55 2.34
CA ILE A 631 57.55 28.62 2.79
C ILE A 631 56.72 29.87 3.16
N PRO A 632 56.93 30.50 4.33
CA PRO A 632 56.51 31.88 4.57
C PRO A 632 57.71 32.83 4.45
N GLU A 633 57.61 33.84 3.58
CA GLU A 633 58.55 34.97 3.58
C GLU A 633 58.28 35.90 4.77
N ALA A 634 59.39 36.23 5.44
CA ALA A 634 59.47 37.02 6.65
C ALA A 634 59.44 38.54 6.39
N ASN A 635 59.04 39.28 7.42
CA ASN A 635 59.67 40.52 7.97
C ASN A 635 58.61 41.20 8.86
N SER A 636 58.85 41.70 10.07
CA SER A 636 60.07 41.96 10.83
C SER A 636 59.66 42.45 12.24
N GLU A 637 60.51 42.15 13.23
CA GLU A 637 60.77 42.92 14.46
C GLU A 637 59.71 43.03 15.59
N THR A 638 60.11 42.51 16.76
CA THR A 638 59.59 42.77 18.13
C THR A 638 60.37 43.94 18.76
N PRO A 639 60.19 44.34 20.05
CA PRO A 639 59.12 44.12 21.05
C PRO A 639 58.68 45.42 21.77
N LYS A 640 57.69 45.37 22.68
CA LYS A 640 57.85 45.94 24.05
C LYS A 640 56.69 45.64 25.02
N GLU A 641 57.10 45.05 26.14
CA GLU A 641 56.78 45.41 27.54
C GLU A 641 55.34 45.33 28.08
N SER A 642 55.19 44.32 28.96
CA SER A 642 55.07 44.48 30.43
C SER A 642 53.71 44.22 31.08
N THR A 643 53.79 43.32 32.08
CA THR A 643 53.06 43.31 33.38
C THR A 643 51.54 43.09 33.35
N SER A 644 50.89 42.30 34.21
CA SER A 644 51.26 41.52 35.40
C SER A 644 49.95 40.99 36.01
N LEU A 645 50.01 39.82 36.68
CA LEU A 645 49.12 39.37 37.79
C LEU A 645 47.65 39.06 37.42
N GLY A 646 47.04 37.92 37.78
CA GLY A 646 47.46 36.78 38.57
C GLY A 646 46.35 35.71 38.59
N ASN A 647 46.75 34.45 38.70
CA ASN A 647 45.98 33.35 39.32
C ASN A 647 45.98 33.56 40.86
N PRO A 648 45.23 32.82 41.70
CA PRO A 648 44.59 31.50 41.52
C PRO A 648 43.11 31.50 42.03
N GLU A 649 42.30 30.45 42.18
CA GLU A 649 42.44 29.15 42.88
C GLU A 649 41.08 28.43 42.69
N GLU A 650 41.04 27.22 42.15
CA GLU A 650 40.75 25.95 42.89
C GLU A 650 39.68 26.01 43.99
N ALA A 651 38.62 25.17 43.85
CA ALA A 651 38.26 24.16 44.86
C ALA A 651 36.98 23.37 44.48
N SER A 652 37.18 22.07 44.19
CA SER A 652 36.50 20.96 44.87
C SER A 652 34.96 20.83 44.82
N ARG A 653 34.44 19.99 43.91
CA ARG A 653 33.81 18.68 44.22
C ARG A 653 33.26 18.00 42.98
#